data_AF-A0A093R911-F1
#
_entry.id   AF-A0A093R911-F1
#
_cell.length_a   1.000
_cell.length_b   1.000
_cell.length_c   1.000
_cell.angle_alpha   90.00
_cell.angle_beta   90.00
_cell.angle_gamma   90.00
#
_symmetry.space_group_name_H-M   'P 1'
#
loop_
_entity.id
_entity.type
_entity.pdbx_description
1 polymer ?
#
loop_
_entity_poly.entity_id
_entity_poly.type
_entity_poly.pdbx_seq_one_letter_code
_entity_poly.pdbx_strand_id
1 'polypeptide(L)'
;FLTGIEDILVKPEADHKRQKIIEKSSQHGIEAVRAALNLPETASCEEVQGKWQDAHLCKDQRDFNMVDLKFKEEVNNYNNEVNKVCMPLGLHRSFPENNLQLMVQSGAKGSTVNTMQISCLLGQIELEGRRPPLMASGKSLPCFQPYDFSPSSGGFVTGRFLTGIKPSEFFFHCMAGREGLVDTAVKTSRSGYLQRCIIKHLEGLVVQYDLTVRDSDGSVVQFLYGEDGLDIPKTQFLQPEQFPFIAENYEVIQKTNRLDEALARMECHQANQQFKAIKKWRTRHQNSVQREGGFLMFSRKKMASVKAQTPGGEIKNGRDPATLQLLKMWYELDEKKRRKYLKKTNRCPDPSLGVWRPDTYFASVSETFENGVENYLNKWESENRQSYMRPGLSSDRLKDLLFLKWQRSLCNPGEAVGLLAAQSIGEPSTQMTLNTFHFAGRGEMNVTLGIPRLREILMVASANIKTPTMSVPVFNTKKALKKVKQLKKKLTRVCLAEVLQKVEIEESLRVKCKQNKHHLYKIKFHFLPHEYYREEKCVKPREILYFMETRFFKIFLEAIKRKNAKMASFTEVSTRKATRKDLDSDQDKTQNNQEAPAEEEENIVDAEADEGDGDATEAKRRKNQEEENGEGNIDENLEDEGAESEKEERTPSAEDQIGADGDEPQHPSFMSQTKKEKDRLLQSAELRVNAVLDSHPSIQDYSFDTENELWCEVSLTLPLMKVYFDLSSLLVSLARSTVIHEVKGITRCLLNESTNKQGETELVLHTEGINLVELFRYSDILDLNRLYSNDIHAMAKNYGIESALRVIVKEIKDVFAVYGIVVDPRHLSLVADYMCFEGFYKPLNRFGIQSNSSPLQQMTFETSYKFLKEATMMGAHDELRSPSACLVVGKVVKGGTGLFDLKQPL
;
A
#
# COMPACT_ATOMS: atom_id res chain seq x y z
N PHE A 1 -7.56 45.50 13.05
CA PHE A 1 -7.62 44.10 13.50
C PHE A 1 -6.43 43.87 14.42
N LEU A 2 -6.67 43.55 15.70
CA LEU A 2 -5.64 43.32 16.72
C LEU A 2 -6.02 42.08 17.53
N THR A 3 -5.12 41.13 17.70
CA THR A 3 -5.36 39.94 18.52
C THR A 3 -4.74 40.14 19.90
N GLY A 4 -5.53 39.96 20.96
CA GLY A 4 -5.10 40.17 22.35
C GLY A 4 -5.24 38.94 23.24
N ILE A 5 -4.77 39.03 24.49
CA ILE A 5 -4.93 37.96 25.48
C ILE A 5 -6.42 37.67 25.75
N GLU A 6 -7.25 38.70 25.71
CA GLU A 6 -8.71 38.59 25.85
C GLU A 6 -9.39 37.62 24.86
N ASP A 7 -8.78 37.41 23.68
CA ASP A 7 -9.30 36.51 22.65
C ASP A 7 -9.03 35.02 22.97
N ILE A 8 -8.09 34.73 23.88
CA ILE A 8 -7.72 33.37 24.29
C ILE A 8 -8.30 32.97 25.65
N LEU A 9 -8.88 33.92 26.39
CA LEU A 9 -9.47 33.66 27.71
C LEU A 9 -10.76 32.84 27.63
N VAL A 10 -10.95 31.99 28.64
CA VAL A 10 -12.14 31.16 28.82
C VAL A 10 -12.95 31.69 30.00
N LYS A 11 -14.28 31.62 29.93
CA LYS A 11 -15.18 32.01 31.01
C LYS A 11 -14.91 31.15 32.26
N PRO A 12 -14.98 31.72 33.48
CA PRO A 12 -14.73 30.97 34.72
C PRO A 12 -15.59 29.71 34.87
N GLU A 13 -16.87 29.76 34.48
CA GLU A 13 -17.77 28.60 34.53
C GLU A 13 -17.34 27.46 33.61
N ALA A 14 -16.87 27.79 32.40
CA ALA A 14 -16.38 26.83 31.43
C ALA A 14 -15.03 26.25 31.89
N ASP A 15 -14.16 27.08 32.47
CA ASP A 15 -12.88 26.62 33.02
C ASP A 15 -13.07 25.66 34.21
N HIS A 16 -14.04 25.92 35.08
CA HIS A 16 -14.38 25.02 36.18
C HIS A 16 -14.94 23.68 35.68
N LYS A 17 -15.80 23.69 34.64
CA LYS A 17 -16.28 22.46 33.99
C LYS A 17 -15.14 21.67 33.34
N ARG A 18 -14.23 22.36 32.65
CA ARG A 18 -13.00 21.78 32.09
C ARG A 18 -12.16 21.09 33.17
N GLN A 19 -11.90 21.75 34.30
CA GLN A 19 -11.12 21.17 35.40
C GLN A 19 -11.77 19.89 35.93
N LYS A 20 -13.10 19.88 36.10
CA LYS A 20 -13.85 18.68 36.51
C LYS A 20 -13.71 17.52 35.52
N ILE A 21 -13.68 17.78 34.22
CA ILE A 21 -13.49 16.74 33.19
C ILE A 21 -12.05 16.20 33.26
N ILE A 22 -11.06 17.08 33.45
CA ILE A 22 -9.65 16.68 33.59
C ILE A 22 -9.42 15.83 34.85
N GLU A 23 -10.03 16.19 35.98
CA GLU A 23 -9.97 15.39 37.21
C GLU A 23 -10.54 13.99 37.01
N LYS A 24 -11.65 13.86 36.28
CA LYS A 24 -12.21 12.56 35.91
C LYS A 24 -11.25 11.75 35.03
N SER A 25 -10.64 12.37 34.01
CA SER A 25 -9.72 11.67 33.10
C SER A 25 -8.55 11.01 33.84
N SER A 26 -8.07 11.61 34.93
CA SER A 26 -6.96 11.08 35.73
C SER A 26 -7.26 9.71 36.37
N GLN A 27 -8.54 9.37 36.57
CA GLN A 27 -8.95 8.15 37.29
C GLN A 27 -9.27 6.97 36.36
N HIS A 28 -9.56 7.22 35.08
CA HIS A 28 -10.07 6.20 34.16
C HIS A 28 -8.98 5.48 33.34
N GLY A 29 -7.71 5.85 33.53
CA GLY A 29 -6.60 5.19 32.82
C GLY A 29 -6.47 3.70 33.13
N ILE A 30 -6.87 3.26 34.32
CA ILE A 30 -6.89 1.83 34.68
C ILE A 30 -7.97 1.06 33.90
N GLU A 31 -9.08 1.71 33.57
CA GLU A 31 -10.18 1.10 32.80
C GLU A 31 -9.74 0.83 31.36
N ALA A 32 -8.96 1.74 30.77
CA ALA A 32 -8.37 1.55 29.46
C ALA A 32 -7.44 0.32 29.41
N VAL A 33 -6.60 0.12 30.44
CA VAL A 33 -5.74 -1.07 30.54
C VAL A 33 -6.56 -2.35 30.74
N ARG A 34 -7.60 -2.30 31.59
CA ARG A 34 -8.49 -3.44 31.80
C ARG A 34 -9.20 -3.84 30.51
N ALA A 35 -9.73 -2.87 29.76
CA ALA A 35 -10.37 -3.09 28.47
C ALA A 35 -9.39 -3.66 27.44
N ALA A 36 -8.14 -3.18 27.41
CA ALA A 36 -7.13 -3.68 26.48
C ALA A 36 -6.73 -5.13 26.75
N LEU A 37 -6.60 -5.51 28.02
CA LEU A 37 -6.15 -6.83 28.45
C LEU A 37 -7.31 -7.81 28.74
N ASN A 38 -8.55 -7.42 28.42
CA ASN A 38 -9.78 -8.18 28.70
C ASN A 38 -9.87 -8.67 30.16
N LEU A 39 -9.53 -7.79 31.10
CA LEU A 39 -9.60 -8.06 32.53
C LEU A 39 -11.00 -7.73 33.07
N PRO A 40 -11.54 -8.53 34.01
CA PRO A 40 -12.80 -8.21 34.67
C PRO A 40 -12.67 -6.92 35.50
N GLU A 41 -13.77 -6.17 35.63
CA GLU A 41 -13.81 -4.91 36.40
C GLU A 41 -13.40 -5.09 37.88
N THR A 42 -13.54 -6.31 38.41
CA THR A 42 -13.16 -6.70 39.77
C THR A 42 -11.66 -6.98 39.96
N ALA A 43 -10.84 -6.93 38.90
CA ALA A 43 -9.40 -7.21 38.99
C ALA A 43 -8.69 -6.14 39.85
N SER A 44 -7.82 -6.60 40.76
CA SER A 44 -7.05 -5.73 41.64
C SER A 44 -6.04 -4.91 40.84
N CYS A 45 -5.66 -3.72 41.34
CA CYS A 45 -4.69 -2.87 40.65
C CYS A 45 -3.32 -3.56 40.45
N GLU A 46 -2.91 -4.41 41.38
CA GLU A 46 -1.67 -5.18 41.29
C GLU A 46 -1.70 -6.22 40.17
N GLU A 47 -2.84 -6.89 39.96
CA GLU A 47 -3.00 -7.84 38.86
C GLU A 47 -2.94 -7.14 37.50
N VAL A 48 -3.59 -5.98 37.38
CA VAL A 48 -3.56 -5.16 36.16
C VAL A 48 -2.14 -4.68 35.87
N GLN A 49 -1.42 -4.23 36.90
CA GLN A 49 -0.04 -3.76 36.78
C GLN A 49 0.90 -4.89 36.35
N GLY A 50 0.75 -6.07 36.95
CA GLY A 50 1.51 -7.27 36.57
C GLY A 50 1.33 -7.64 35.10
N LYS A 51 0.08 -7.68 34.62
CA LYS A 51 -0.18 -7.99 33.20
C LYS A 51 0.30 -6.89 32.25
N TRP A 52 0.26 -5.63 32.67
CA TRP A 52 0.83 -4.54 31.86
C TRP A 52 2.36 -4.63 31.80
N GLN A 53 3.01 -4.99 32.90
CA GLN A 53 4.44 -5.28 32.93
C GLN A 53 4.80 -6.46 32.02
N ASP A 54 4.04 -7.55 32.06
CA ASP A 54 4.24 -8.69 31.17
C ASP A 54 4.08 -8.29 29.70
N ALA A 55 3.08 -7.46 29.38
CA ALA A 55 2.87 -6.94 28.03
C ALA A 55 4.03 -6.07 27.54
N HIS A 56 4.59 -5.22 28.41
CA HIS A 56 5.73 -4.36 28.09
C HIS A 56 7.04 -5.14 27.90
N LEU A 57 7.29 -6.15 28.74
CA LEU A 57 8.48 -7.00 28.65
C LEU A 57 8.39 -8.05 27.54
N CYS A 58 7.19 -8.28 26.99
CA CYS A 58 6.97 -9.26 25.96
C CYS A 58 7.59 -8.85 24.60
N LYS A 59 8.40 -9.78 24.07
CA LYS A 59 8.73 -10.02 22.66
C LYS A 59 7.85 -9.33 21.64
N ASP A 60 6.59 -9.75 21.67
CA ASP A 60 5.69 -9.62 20.53
C ASP A 60 4.96 -8.25 20.51
N GLN A 61 5.10 -7.40 21.55
CA GLN A 61 4.54 -6.04 21.72
C GLN A 61 3.03 -5.86 21.39
N ARG A 62 2.28 -6.92 21.06
CA ARG A 62 0.88 -6.82 20.61
C ARG A 62 -0.03 -6.26 21.69
N ASP A 63 0.06 -6.84 22.88
CA ASP A 63 -0.75 -6.44 24.03
C ASP A 63 -0.39 -5.01 24.47
N PHE A 64 0.89 -4.64 24.39
CA PHE A 64 1.36 -3.29 24.65
C PHE A 64 0.75 -2.27 23.67
N ASN A 65 0.76 -2.58 22.37
CA ASN A 65 0.15 -1.73 21.35
C ASN A 65 -1.37 -1.62 21.53
N MET A 66 -2.03 -2.69 21.97
CA MET A 66 -3.47 -2.67 22.28
C MET A 66 -3.79 -1.76 23.47
N VAL A 67 -2.94 -1.79 24.51
CA VAL A 67 -3.04 -0.89 25.67
C VAL A 67 -2.92 0.56 25.21
N ASP A 68 -1.92 0.88 24.38
CA ASP A 68 -1.76 2.23 23.84
C ASP A 68 -2.97 2.69 23.02
N LEU A 69 -3.52 1.82 22.16
CA LEU A 69 -4.71 2.13 21.36
C LEU A 69 -5.92 2.44 22.23
N LYS A 70 -6.22 1.58 23.22
CA LYS A 70 -7.36 1.78 24.12
C LYS A 70 -7.21 3.02 24.98
N PHE A 71 -5.99 3.31 25.45
CA PHE A 71 -5.72 4.56 26.14
C PHE A 71 -6.02 5.79 25.28
N LYS A 72 -5.60 5.77 24.01
CA LYS A 72 -5.87 6.88 23.08
C LYS A 72 -7.36 7.07 22.84
N GLU A 73 -8.12 5.99 22.63
CA GLU A 73 -9.58 6.05 22.45
C GLU A 73 -10.26 6.75 23.64
N GLU A 74 -9.95 6.33 24.87
CA GLU A 74 -10.52 6.91 26.08
C GLU A 74 -10.12 8.39 26.26
N VAL A 75 -8.83 8.68 26.09
CA VAL A 75 -8.30 10.04 26.26
C VAL A 75 -8.84 11.00 25.21
N ASN A 76 -9.07 10.55 23.98
CA ASN A 76 -9.67 11.35 22.91
C ASN A 76 -11.12 11.72 23.22
N ASN A 77 -11.88 10.86 23.91
CA ASN A 77 -13.22 11.19 24.36
C ASN A 77 -13.20 12.40 25.32
N TYR A 78 -12.32 12.38 26.33
CA TYR A 78 -12.17 13.50 27.26
C TYR A 78 -11.68 14.78 26.58
N ASN A 79 -10.74 14.67 25.63
CA ASN A 79 -10.29 15.81 24.83
C ASN A 79 -11.47 16.47 24.10
N ASN A 80 -12.31 15.66 23.44
CA ASN A 80 -13.50 16.14 22.75
C ASN A 80 -14.55 16.77 23.69
N GLU A 81 -14.74 16.22 24.89
CA GLU A 81 -15.62 16.81 25.90
C GLU A 81 -15.13 18.18 26.37
N VAL A 82 -13.84 18.32 26.68
CA VAL A 82 -13.26 19.60 27.08
C VAL A 82 -13.40 20.62 25.95
N ASN A 83 -13.14 20.22 24.70
CA ASN A 83 -13.26 21.10 23.55
C ASN A 83 -14.70 21.61 23.37
N LYS A 84 -15.72 20.75 23.55
CA LYS A 84 -17.14 21.15 23.47
C LYS A 84 -17.55 22.14 24.57
N VAL A 85 -16.96 22.04 25.75
CA VAL A 85 -17.26 22.94 26.89
C VAL A 85 -16.64 24.32 26.68
N CYS A 86 -15.39 24.36 26.23
CA CYS A 86 -14.64 25.60 26.09
C CYS A 86 -14.94 26.35 24.79
N MET A 87 -15.23 25.63 23.69
CA MET A 87 -15.35 26.21 22.35
C MET A 87 -16.70 25.89 21.71
N PRO A 88 -17.39 26.85 21.06
CA PRO A 88 -17.09 28.28 20.97
C PRO A 88 -17.70 29.12 22.11
N LEU A 89 -18.71 28.62 22.82
CA LEU A 89 -19.51 29.39 23.78
C LEU A 89 -18.78 29.69 25.11
N GLY A 90 -17.79 28.87 25.44
CA GLY A 90 -17.00 28.97 26.67
C GLY A 90 -15.92 30.04 26.63
N LEU A 91 -15.62 30.63 25.47
CA LEU A 91 -14.67 31.73 25.35
C LEU A 91 -15.21 33.02 26.00
N HIS A 92 -14.30 33.83 26.54
CA HIS A 92 -14.64 35.12 27.12
C HIS A 92 -15.21 36.06 26.05
N ARG A 93 -14.50 36.23 24.93
CA ARG A 93 -15.01 36.87 23.72
C ARG A 93 -15.53 35.82 22.73
N SER A 94 -16.75 36.00 22.26
CA SER A 94 -17.36 35.17 21.21
C SER A 94 -17.08 35.73 19.82
N PHE A 95 -17.19 34.88 18.80
CA PHE A 95 -17.27 35.35 17.41
C PHE A 95 -18.49 36.26 17.22
N PRO A 96 -18.41 37.38 16.47
CA PRO A 96 -17.29 37.83 15.63
C PRO A 96 -16.26 38.73 16.32
N GLU A 97 -16.45 39.12 17.58
CA GLU A 97 -15.57 40.05 18.30
C GLU A 97 -14.21 39.44 18.66
N ASN A 98 -14.15 38.11 18.78
CA ASN A 98 -12.91 37.37 19.01
C ASN A 98 -12.06 37.33 17.73
N ASN A 99 -10.98 38.10 17.72
CA ASN A 99 -10.12 38.24 16.54
C ASN A 99 -9.33 36.98 16.23
N LEU A 100 -8.99 36.15 17.23
CA LEU A 100 -8.35 34.85 17.01
C LEU A 100 -9.31 33.87 16.30
N GLN A 101 -10.57 33.82 16.75
CA GLN A 101 -11.60 33.02 16.07
C GLN A 101 -11.90 33.56 14.67
N LEU A 102 -11.97 34.87 14.50
CA LEU A 102 -12.15 35.50 13.20
C LEU A 102 -11.03 35.10 12.24
N MET A 103 -9.76 35.12 12.67
CA MET A 103 -8.60 34.72 11.88
C MET A 103 -8.65 33.25 11.43
N VAL A 104 -9.09 32.36 12.32
CA VAL A 104 -9.21 30.93 12.04
C VAL A 104 -10.42 30.64 11.13
N GLN A 105 -11.60 31.19 11.44
CA GLN A 105 -12.82 30.94 10.69
C GLN A 105 -12.82 31.59 9.29
N SER A 106 -12.14 32.72 9.14
CA SER A 106 -11.91 33.35 7.83
C SER A 106 -10.87 32.63 6.99
N GLY A 107 -10.13 31.66 7.55
CA GLY A 107 -9.02 30.99 6.88
C GLY A 107 -7.77 31.87 6.71
N ALA A 108 -7.69 33.01 7.42
CA ALA A 108 -6.55 33.91 7.32
C ALA A 108 -5.25 33.29 7.86
N LYS A 109 -5.28 32.74 9.09
CA LYS A 109 -4.13 32.03 9.68
C LYS A 109 -4.56 31.16 10.87
N GLY A 110 -3.92 30.00 10.99
CA GLY A 110 -4.16 29.05 12.07
C GLY A 110 -5.39 28.17 11.82
N SER A 111 -5.57 27.19 12.71
CA SER A 111 -6.67 26.24 12.65
C SER A 111 -7.45 26.20 13.97
N THR A 112 -8.63 25.59 13.97
CA THR A 112 -9.42 25.40 15.20
C THR A 112 -8.64 24.62 16.25
N VAL A 113 -7.77 23.69 15.80
CA VAL A 113 -6.86 22.94 16.67
C VAL A 113 -5.91 23.87 17.41
N ASN A 114 -5.32 24.85 16.72
CA ASN A 114 -4.40 25.79 17.35
C ASN A 114 -5.10 26.57 18.46
N THR A 115 -6.34 27.03 18.24
CA THR A 115 -7.09 27.71 19.29
C THR A 115 -7.48 26.78 20.44
N MET A 116 -7.81 25.52 20.15
CA MET A 116 -8.07 24.51 21.18
C MET A 116 -6.83 24.28 22.06
N GLN A 117 -5.63 24.18 21.48
CA GLN A 117 -4.39 23.98 22.25
C GLN A 117 -4.01 25.19 23.11
N ILE A 118 -4.33 26.40 22.63
CA ILE A 118 -4.08 27.63 23.38
C ILE A 118 -5.05 27.78 24.57
N SER A 119 -6.36 27.59 24.34
CA SER A 119 -7.41 27.91 25.31
C SER A 119 -7.94 26.70 26.10
N CYS A 120 -7.88 25.49 25.55
CA CYS A 120 -8.47 24.27 26.12
C CYS A 120 -7.41 23.35 26.73
N LEU A 121 -6.73 22.53 25.95
CA LEU A 121 -5.62 21.67 26.37
C LEU A 121 -4.78 21.26 25.15
N LEU A 122 -3.53 20.84 25.36
CA LEU A 122 -2.69 20.33 24.26
C LEU A 122 -3.20 18.98 23.73
N GLY A 123 -3.61 18.08 24.62
CA GLY A 123 -4.12 16.75 24.26
C GLY A 123 -3.09 15.62 24.43
N GLN A 124 -3.39 14.47 23.84
CA GLN A 124 -2.50 13.32 23.83
C GLN A 124 -1.31 13.60 22.91
N ILE A 125 -0.10 13.43 23.43
CA ILE A 125 1.13 13.47 22.63
C ILE A 125 1.41 12.08 22.07
N GLU A 126 1.76 12.03 20.80
CA GLU A 126 2.00 10.79 20.08
C GLU A 126 3.37 10.84 19.40
N LEU A 127 4.09 9.71 19.46
CA LEU A 127 5.37 9.50 18.81
C LEU A 127 5.26 8.31 17.87
N GLU A 128 5.48 8.50 16.57
CA GLU A 128 5.34 7.48 15.52
C GLU A 128 3.98 6.73 15.57
N GLY A 129 2.90 7.43 15.93
CA GLY A 129 1.57 6.84 16.09
C GLY A 129 1.41 5.96 17.35
N ARG A 130 2.35 6.01 18.30
CA ARG A 130 2.30 5.37 19.63
C ARG A 130 2.28 6.43 20.74
N ARG A 131 2.09 6.01 21.99
CA ARG A 131 2.29 6.89 23.15
C ARG A 131 3.80 7.04 23.43
N PRO A 132 4.23 8.01 24.26
CA PRO A 132 5.62 8.09 24.69
C PRO A 132 6.11 6.75 25.24
N PRO A 133 7.30 6.29 24.82
CA PRO A 133 7.79 4.97 25.17
C PRO A 133 8.09 4.84 26.66
N LEU A 134 7.94 3.63 27.18
CA LEU A 134 8.38 3.30 28.54
C LEU A 134 9.86 2.91 28.53
N MET A 135 10.58 3.30 29.57
CA MET A 135 11.93 2.82 29.86
C MET A 135 11.88 1.35 30.29
N ALA A 136 13.01 0.65 30.27
CA ALA A 136 13.12 -0.74 30.75
C ALA A 136 12.64 -0.91 32.22
N SER A 137 12.66 0.15 33.02
CA SER A 137 12.12 0.20 34.37
C SER A 137 10.58 0.26 34.46
N GLY A 138 9.87 0.33 33.32
CA GLY A 138 8.42 0.52 33.24
C GLY A 138 7.96 1.96 33.45
N LYS A 139 8.89 2.92 33.55
CA LYS A 139 8.60 4.34 33.76
C LYS A 139 8.64 5.10 32.44
N SER A 140 7.73 6.04 32.22
CA SER A 140 7.80 6.97 31.08
C SER A 140 8.78 8.12 31.35
N LEU A 141 8.80 8.64 32.58
CA LEU A 141 9.80 9.59 33.08
C LEU A 141 10.21 9.23 34.51
N PRO A 142 11.40 9.67 34.97
CA PRO A 142 11.88 9.38 36.32
C PRO A 142 10.94 9.86 37.44
N CYS A 143 10.13 10.89 37.18
CA CYS A 143 9.16 11.44 38.13
C CYS A 143 7.88 10.59 38.28
N PHE A 144 7.61 9.66 37.37
CA PHE A 144 6.46 8.77 37.45
C PHE A 144 6.81 7.45 38.14
N GLN A 145 5.80 6.83 38.74
CA GLN A 145 5.93 5.47 39.26
C GLN A 145 5.98 4.46 38.10
N PRO A 146 6.62 3.29 38.29
CA PRO A 146 6.60 2.23 37.28
C PRO A 146 5.16 1.81 36.97
N TYR A 147 4.80 1.78 35.68
CA TYR A 147 3.45 1.40 35.22
C TYR A 147 2.34 2.24 35.86
N ASP A 148 2.55 3.55 35.94
CA ASP A 148 1.52 4.49 36.38
C ASP A 148 0.34 4.49 35.40
N PHE A 149 -0.87 4.28 35.91
CA PHE A 149 -2.10 4.27 35.10
C PHE A 149 -2.57 5.67 34.71
N SER A 150 -1.97 6.73 35.27
CA SER A 150 -2.37 8.10 34.96
C SER A 150 -2.15 8.40 33.46
N PRO A 151 -3.15 8.98 32.74
CA PRO A 151 -2.95 9.38 31.36
C PRO A 151 -1.78 10.36 31.17
N SER A 152 -1.49 11.20 32.17
CA SER A 152 -0.36 12.12 32.16
C SER A 152 1.00 11.42 32.08
N SER A 153 1.15 10.24 32.68
CA SER A 153 2.37 9.42 32.53
C SER A 153 2.54 8.94 31.08
N GLY A 154 1.44 8.76 30.36
CA GLY A 154 1.38 8.35 28.96
C GLY A 154 1.39 9.49 27.97
N GLY A 155 1.79 10.71 28.36
CA GLY A 155 1.86 11.85 27.45
C GLY A 155 0.54 12.58 27.20
N PHE A 156 -0.51 12.36 28.00
CA PHE A 156 -1.71 13.20 27.93
C PHE A 156 -1.48 14.53 28.65
N VAL A 157 -1.30 15.60 27.85
CA VAL A 157 -1.02 16.94 28.36
C VAL A 157 -2.31 17.69 28.62
N THR A 158 -2.60 17.85 29.91
CA THR A 158 -3.79 18.55 30.42
C THR A 158 -3.60 20.06 30.48
N GLY A 159 -2.34 20.52 30.47
CA GLY A 159 -1.98 21.93 30.36
C GLY A 159 -2.38 22.54 29.01
N ARG A 160 -2.38 23.88 28.96
CA ARG A 160 -2.67 24.69 27.77
C ARG A 160 -1.65 25.83 27.68
N PHE A 161 -1.41 26.36 26.48
CA PHE A 161 -0.42 27.43 26.33
C PHE A 161 -0.78 28.70 27.12
N LEU A 162 -2.07 28.98 27.34
CA LEU A 162 -2.52 30.13 28.14
C LEU A 162 -2.01 30.11 29.59
N THR A 163 -2.02 28.95 30.26
CA THR A 163 -1.66 28.82 31.68
C THR A 163 -0.30 28.19 31.91
N GLY A 164 0.39 27.80 30.82
CA GLY A 164 1.59 26.99 30.86
C GLY A 164 1.32 25.49 31.02
N ILE A 165 2.38 24.72 30.78
CA ILE A 165 2.40 23.25 30.86
C ILE A 165 3.38 22.80 31.95
N LYS A 166 3.09 21.66 32.61
CA LYS A 166 3.93 21.15 33.71
C LYS A 166 5.29 20.67 33.17
N PRO A 167 6.36 20.59 33.99
CA PRO A 167 7.67 20.13 33.50
C PRO A 167 7.67 18.73 32.87
N SER A 168 6.91 17.78 33.41
CA SER A 168 6.76 16.44 32.82
C SER A 168 6.04 16.47 31.47
N GLU A 169 4.97 17.27 31.37
CA GLU A 169 4.21 17.50 30.13
C GLU A 169 5.06 18.23 29.08
N PHE A 170 5.86 19.21 29.50
CA PHE A 170 6.78 19.96 28.66
C PHE A 170 7.79 19.04 27.98
N PHE A 171 8.35 18.09 28.73
CA PHE A 171 9.31 17.14 28.15
C PHE A 171 8.68 16.26 27.06
N PHE A 172 7.47 15.72 27.28
CA PHE A 172 6.75 14.98 26.24
C PHE A 172 6.42 15.86 25.04
N HIS A 173 6.02 17.12 25.26
CA HIS A 173 5.78 18.07 24.18
C HIS A 173 7.05 18.32 23.34
N CYS A 174 8.21 18.45 23.97
CA CYS A 174 9.49 18.57 23.28
C CYS A 174 9.84 17.33 22.45
N MET A 175 9.51 16.12 22.93
CA MET A 175 9.72 14.89 22.14
C MET A 175 8.98 14.94 20.81
N ALA A 176 7.69 15.28 20.84
CA ALA A 176 6.88 15.36 19.61
C ALA A 176 7.34 16.51 18.70
N GLY A 177 7.74 17.64 19.27
CA GLY A 177 8.35 18.73 18.48
C GLY A 177 9.62 18.28 17.76
N ARG A 178 10.47 17.50 18.43
CA ARG A 178 11.72 16.98 17.86
C ARG A 178 11.48 15.94 16.75
N GLU A 179 10.48 15.08 16.91
CA GLU A 179 10.10 14.11 15.88
C GLU A 179 9.76 14.80 14.55
N GLY A 180 8.91 15.85 14.60
CA GLY A 180 8.56 16.61 13.40
C GLY A 180 9.78 17.26 12.71
N LEU A 181 10.76 17.73 13.48
CA LEU A 181 12.01 18.29 12.96
C LEU A 181 12.90 17.22 12.30
N VAL A 182 13.05 16.06 12.95
CA VAL A 182 13.84 14.94 12.42
C VAL A 182 13.22 14.41 11.13
N ASP A 183 11.90 14.26 11.09
CA ASP A 183 11.18 13.81 9.91
C ASP A 183 11.37 14.75 8.72
N THR A 184 11.35 16.05 8.99
CA THR A 184 11.62 17.08 7.97
C THR A 184 13.06 16.99 7.47
N ALA A 185 14.03 16.76 8.34
CA ALA A 185 15.45 16.63 7.95
C ALA A 185 15.72 15.36 7.11
N VAL A 186 15.15 14.21 7.49
CA VAL A 186 15.49 12.92 6.85
C VAL A 186 14.66 12.64 5.59
N LYS A 187 13.38 13.03 5.58
CA LYS A 187 12.45 12.57 4.53
C LYS A 187 12.39 13.52 3.33
N THR A 188 12.81 14.78 3.45
CA THR A 188 12.81 15.78 2.37
C THR A 188 13.73 15.43 1.21
N SER A 189 14.91 14.87 1.48
CA SER A 189 15.83 14.42 0.43
C SER A 189 15.22 13.32 -0.46
N ARG A 190 14.42 12.42 0.14
CA ARG A 190 13.79 11.29 -0.55
C ARG A 190 12.71 11.72 -1.53
N SER A 191 11.92 12.74 -1.20
CA SER A 191 10.89 13.27 -2.10
C SER A 191 11.50 14.07 -3.26
N GLY A 192 12.60 14.81 -3.02
CA GLY A 192 13.34 15.49 -4.08
C GLY A 192 13.92 14.52 -5.13
N TYR A 193 14.52 13.42 -4.68
CA TYR A 193 15.04 12.39 -5.59
C TYR A 193 13.93 11.72 -6.43
N LEU A 194 12.79 11.40 -5.80
CA LEU A 194 11.61 10.85 -6.49
C LEU A 194 11.14 11.81 -7.59
N GLN A 195 11.03 13.11 -7.28
CA GLN A 195 10.61 14.12 -8.26
C GLN A 195 11.57 14.21 -9.44
N ARG A 196 12.90 14.27 -9.19
CA ARG A 196 13.92 14.27 -10.25
C ARG A 196 13.79 13.06 -11.17
N CYS A 197 13.57 11.88 -10.59
CA CYS A 197 13.43 10.65 -11.36
C CYS A 197 12.24 10.70 -12.32
N ILE A 198 11.08 11.13 -11.82
CA ILE A 198 9.86 11.25 -12.63
C ILE A 198 10.03 12.31 -13.72
N ILE A 199 10.60 13.49 -13.38
CA ILE A 199 10.86 14.57 -14.35
C ILE A 199 11.73 14.06 -15.51
N LYS A 200 12.84 13.38 -15.22
CA LYS A 200 13.78 12.91 -16.24
C LYS A 200 13.19 11.86 -17.18
N HIS A 201 12.25 11.05 -16.71
CA HIS A 201 11.55 10.08 -17.56
C HIS A 201 10.47 10.75 -18.41
N LEU A 202 9.72 11.70 -17.84
CA LEU A 202 8.57 12.32 -18.49
C LEU A 202 8.89 13.62 -19.24
N GLU A 203 10.15 14.10 -19.23
CA GLU A 203 10.52 15.39 -19.84
C GLU A 203 10.17 15.49 -21.33
N GLY A 204 10.19 14.36 -22.04
CA GLY A 204 9.91 14.28 -23.47
C GLY A 204 8.42 14.26 -23.84
N LEU A 205 7.51 14.10 -22.87
CA LEU A 205 6.09 13.94 -23.15
C LEU A 205 5.40 15.28 -23.42
N VAL A 206 5.01 15.47 -24.68
CA VAL A 206 4.40 16.70 -25.19
C VAL A 206 3.13 16.39 -25.98
N VAL A 207 2.12 17.23 -25.87
CA VAL A 207 0.91 17.16 -26.71
C VAL A 207 1.24 17.59 -28.13
N GLN A 208 0.94 16.75 -29.12
CA GLN A 208 1.21 17.04 -30.53
C GLN A 208 0.01 17.73 -31.21
N TYR A 209 0.22 18.22 -32.44
CA TYR A 209 -0.83 18.88 -33.23
C TYR A 209 -2.01 17.98 -33.62
N ASP A 210 -1.87 16.66 -33.48
CA ASP A 210 -2.96 15.69 -33.62
C ASP A 210 -3.66 15.38 -32.28
N LEU A 211 -3.33 16.12 -31.21
CA LEU A 211 -3.78 15.97 -29.82
C LEU A 211 -3.31 14.71 -29.10
N THR A 212 -2.47 13.89 -29.74
CA THR A 212 -1.84 12.74 -29.09
C THR A 212 -0.70 13.21 -28.17
N VAL A 213 -0.48 12.51 -27.06
CA VAL A 213 0.68 12.73 -26.20
C VAL A 213 1.78 11.79 -26.65
N ARG A 214 2.92 12.36 -27.03
CA ARG A 214 4.06 11.61 -27.57
C ARG A 214 5.34 11.91 -26.83
N ASP A 215 6.22 10.92 -26.77
CA ASP A 215 7.60 11.09 -26.32
C ASP A 215 8.49 11.66 -27.45
N SER A 216 9.71 12.04 -27.09
CA SER A 216 10.77 12.65 -27.90
C SER A 216 11.09 11.89 -29.19
N ASP A 217 10.94 10.57 -29.14
CA ASP A 217 11.20 9.65 -30.24
C ASP A 217 10.01 9.55 -31.23
N GLY A 218 8.85 10.09 -30.86
CA GLY A 218 7.60 10.04 -31.61
C GLY A 218 6.68 8.89 -31.21
N SER A 219 7.04 8.09 -30.20
CA SER A 219 6.19 7.04 -29.62
C SER A 219 4.95 7.66 -28.99
N VAL A 220 3.78 7.07 -29.26
CA VAL A 220 2.49 7.55 -28.74
C VAL A 220 2.24 6.90 -27.38
N VAL A 221 2.12 7.73 -26.34
CA VAL A 221 1.83 7.28 -24.96
C VAL A 221 0.33 7.37 -24.67
N GLN A 222 -0.32 8.47 -25.07
CA GLN A 222 -1.77 8.62 -24.97
C GLN A 222 -2.36 9.14 -26.28
N PHE A 223 -3.57 8.68 -26.63
CA PHE A 223 -4.30 9.18 -27.81
C PHE A 223 -4.91 10.55 -27.59
N LEU A 224 -5.34 10.84 -26.36
CA LEU A 224 -5.77 12.15 -25.88
C LEU A 224 -5.26 12.31 -24.46
N TYR A 225 -4.75 13.49 -24.13
CA TYR A 225 -4.28 13.78 -22.79
C TYR A 225 -5.39 13.51 -21.76
N GLY A 226 -5.15 12.58 -20.82
CA GLY A 226 -6.12 12.27 -19.77
C GLY A 226 -7.47 11.72 -20.26
N GLU A 227 -7.49 11.05 -21.42
CA GLU A 227 -8.69 10.49 -22.10
C GLU A 227 -9.69 11.53 -22.65
N ASP A 228 -9.65 12.80 -22.20
CA ASP A 228 -10.58 13.85 -22.61
C ASP A 228 -9.92 15.04 -23.35
N GLY A 229 -8.59 15.14 -23.33
CA GLY A 229 -7.81 16.17 -24.00
C GLY A 229 -7.90 17.55 -23.35
N LEU A 230 -8.40 17.65 -22.12
CA LEU A 230 -8.59 18.92 -21.43
C LEU A 230 -7.37 19.38 -20.65
N ASP A 231 -7.19 20.69 -20.62
CA ASP A 231 -6.20 21.38 -19.81
C ASP A 231 -6.71 21.60 -18.39
N ILE A 232 -5.99 21.11 -17.39
CA ILE A 232 -6.46 21.00 -16.00
C ILE A 232 -6.87 22.36 -15.41
N PRO A 233 -6.07 23.44 -15.50
CA PRO A 233 -6.46 24.75 -14.99
C PRO A 233 -7.74 25.31 -15.64
N LYS A 234 -8.08 24.87 -16.86
CA LYS A 234 -9.27 25.32 -17.60
C LYS A 234 -10.52 24.48 -17.33
N THR A 235 -10.42 23.43 -16.51
CA THR A 235 -11.54 22.50 -16.23
C THR A 235 -12.45 22.89 -15.06
N GLN A 236 -12.04 23.83 -14.20
CA GLN A 236 -12.77 24.17 -12.97
C GLN A 236 -14.25 24.51 -13.21
N PHE A 237 -14.55 25.26 -14.27
CA PHE A 237 -15.92 25.66 -14.64
C PHE A 237 -16.65 24.66 -15.53
N LEU A 238 -16.05 23.52 -15.89
CA LEU A 238 -16.70 22.45 -16.66
C LEU A 238 -17.42 21.42 -15.77
N GLN A 239 -17.35 21.58 -14.45
CA GLN A 239 -18.05 20.71 -13.51
C GLN A 239 -19.56 21.04 -13.49
N PRO A 240 -20.45 20.03 -13.36
CA PRO A 240 -21.90 20.25 -13.36
C PRO A 240 -22.39 21.25 -12.31
N GLU A 241 -21.71 21.33 -11.17
CA GLU A 241 -22.00 22.27 -10.07
C GLU A 241 -21.79 23.74 -10.48
N GLN A 242 -20.94 24.00 -11.47
CA GLN A 242 -20.58 25.34 -11.94
C GLN A 242 -21.38 25.77 -13.19
N PHE A 243 -22.21 24.90 -13.77
CA PHE A 243 -23.05 25.25 -14.90
C PHE A 243 -24.05 26.40 -14.60
N PRO A 244 -24.66 26.50 -13.40
CA PRO A 244 -25.45 27.67 -13.03
C PRO A 244 -24.69 28.99 -13.16
N PHE A 245 -23.42 29.02 -12.74
CA PHE A 245 -22.57 30.21 -12.84
C PHE A 245 -22.33 30.63 -14.30
N ILE A 246 -22.15 29.67 -15.21
CA ILE A 246 -22.02 29.94 -16.66
C ILE A 246 -23.34 30.48 -17.22
N ALA A 247 -24.48 29.90 -16.82
CA ALA A 247 -25.79 30.32 -17.29
C ALA A 247 -26.16 31.74 -16.79
N GLU A 248 -25.78 32.10 -15.56
CA GLU A 248 -25.95 33.45 -15.01
C GLU A 248 -25.11 34.49 -15.73
N ASN A 249 -23.87 34.13 -16.12
CA ASN A 249 -22.93 35.03 -16.79
C ASN A 249 -22.92 34.89 -18.32
N TYR A 250 -23.99 34.31 -18.90
CA TYR A 250 -24.06 33.94 -20.31
C TYR A 250 -23.70 35.10 -21.26
N GLU A 251 -24.28 36.29 -21.07
CA GLU A 251 -24.07 37.43 -21.97
C GLU A 251 -22.60 37.89 -22.03
N VAL A 252 -21.92 37.86 -20.88
CA VAL A 252 -20.50 38.24 -20.77
C VAL A 252 -19.64 37.20 -21.45
N ILE A 253 -19.89 35.92 -21.19
CA ILE A 253 -19.10 34.81 -21.75
C ILE A 253 -19.32 34.72 -23.27
N GLN A 254 -20.55 34.92 -23.76
CA GLN A 254 -20.86 34.92 -25.19
C GLN A 254 -20.05 35.99 -25.94
N LYS A 255 -20.01 37.22 -25.41
CA LYS A 255 -19.27 38.34 -26.03
C LYS A 255 -17.77 38.10 -26.01
N THR A 256 -17.23 37.69 -24.87
CA THR A 256 -15.78 37.45 -24.70
C THR A 256 -15.28 36.32 -25.60
N ASN A 257 -16.05 35.23 -25.71
CA ASN A 257 -15.61 34.04 -26.47
C ASN A 257 -16.01 34.09 -27.95
N ARG A 258 -16.70 35.17 -28.40
CA ARG A 258 -17.18 35.37 -29.78
C ARG A 258 -17.88 34.12 -30.33
N LEU A 259 -18.89 33.64 -29.61
CA LEU A 259 -19.60 32.40 -29.93
C LEU A 259 -20.10 32.35 -31.38
N ASP A 260 -20.64 33.46 -31.89
CA ASP A 260 -21.20 33.52 -33.23
C ASP A 260 -20.12 33.41 -34.33
N GLU A 261 -18.91 33.93 -34.11
CA GLU A 261 -17.76 33.76 -35.03
C GLU A 261 -17.24 32.31 -35.03
N ALA A 262 -17.25 31.67 -33.87
CA ALA A 262 -16.82 30.28 -33.72
C ALA A 262 -17.80 29.32 -34.42
N LEU A 263 -19.09 29.47 -34.16
CA LEU A 263 -20.14 28.65 -34.79
C LEU A 263 -20.15 28.81 -36.32
N ALA A 264 -19.85 29.99 -36.85
CA ALA A 264 -19.79 30.23 -38.30
C ALA A 264 -18.64 29.49 -39.01
N ARG A 265 -17.56 29.14 -38.28
CA ARG A 265 -16.37 28.48 -38.83
C ARG A 265 -16.33 26.97 -38.60
N MET A 266 -17.23 26.44 -37.78
CA MET A 266 -17.12 25.06 -37.27
C MET A 266 -18.22 24.15 -37.78
N GLU A 267 -17.87 22.87 -38.00
CA GLU A 267 -18.82 21.84 -38.39
C GLU A 267 -19.37 21.10 -37.17
N CYS A 268 -20.69 21.15 -36.94
CA CYS A 268 -21.35 20.63 -35.73
C CYS A 268 -22.22 19.37 -35.98
N HIS A 269 -22.53 19.05 -37.23
CA HIS A 269 -23.56 18.06 -37.56
C HIS A 269 -23.11 16.61 -37.30
N GLN A 270 -21.84 16.30 -37.60
CA GLN A 270 -21.33 14.93 -37.55
C GLN A 270 -21.17 14.40 -36.12
N ALA A 271 -20.60 15.20 -35.20
CA ALA A 271 -20.43 14.83 -33.80
C ALA A 271 -21.78 14.61 -33.09
N ASN A 272 -22.74 15.52 -33.31
CA ASN A 272 -24.10 15.40 -32.75
C ASN A 272 -24.85 14.14 -33.25
N GLN A 273 -24.65 13.74 -34.51
CA GLN A 273 -25.22 12.50 -35.05
C GLN A 273 -24.63 11.26 -34.37
N GLN A 274 -23.32 11.25 -34.12
CA GLN A 274 -22.64 10.15 -33.43
C GLN A 274 -23.21 9.97 -32.02
N PHE A 275 -23.39 11.05 -31.27
CA PHE A 275 -24.03 11.01 -29.95
C PHE A 275 -25.46 10.48 -29.99
N LYS A 276 -26.26 10.92 -30.96
CA LYS A 276 -27.62 10.38 -31.17
C LYS A 276 -27.58 8.88 -31.45
N ALA A 277 -26.61 8.39 -32.21
CA ALA A 277 -26.41 6.97 -32.47
C ALA A 277 -26.04 6.20 -31.18
N ILE A 278 -25.12 6.72 -30.36
CA ILE A 278 -24.73 6.13 -29.07
C ILE A 278 -25.94 6.01 -28.14
N LYS A 279 -26.75 7.07 -28.01
CA LYS A 279 -27.96 7.05 -27.17
C LYS A 279 -29.02 6.08 -27.67
N LYS A 280 -29.26 6.07 -28.99
CA LYS A 280 -30.19 5.12 -29.62
C LYS A 280 -29.73 3.68 -29.40
N TRP A 281 -28.42 3.45 -29.34
CA TRP A 281 -27.86 2.15 -28.98
C TRP A 281 -28.09 1.81 -27.50
N ARG A 282 -27.78 2.73 -26.58
CA ARG A 282 -27.95 2.54 -25.12
C ARG A 282 -29.40 2.26 -24.73
N THR A 283 -30.35 3.04 -25.24
CA THR A 283 -31.79 2.86 -24.99
C THR A 283 -32.29 1.49 -25.44
N ARG A 284 -31.74 0.95 -26.53
CA ARG A 284 -32.08 -0.40 -27.03
C ARG A 284 -31.46 -1.53 -26.22
N HIS A 285 -30.42 -1.27 -25.42
CA HIS A 285 -29.59 -2.29 -24.76
C HIS A 285 -29.38 -2.06 -23.26
N GLN A 286 -30.27 -1.31 -22.58
CA GLN A 286 -30.16 -0.96 -21.15
C GLN A 286 -29.93 -2.16 -20.20
N ASN A 287 -30.40 -3.36 -20.58
CA ASN A 287 -30.29 -4.57 -19.75
C ASN A 287 -29.06 -5.46 -20.08
N SER A 288 -28.25 -5.14 -21.10
CA SER A 288 -27.07 -5.94 -21.48
C SER A 288 -25.77 -5.17 -21.24
N VAL A 289 -25.34 -5.09 -19.98
CA VAL A 289 -24.03 -4.51 -19.61
C VAL A 289 -22.87 -5.46 -19.98
N GLN A 290 -23.16 -6.72 -20.34
CA GLN A 290 -22.13 -7.64 -20.80
C GLN A 290 -21.63 -7.28 -22.20
N ARG A 291 -20.41 -6.73 -22.27
CA ARG A 291 -19.69 -6.50 -23.53
C ARG A 291 -19.39 -7.85 -24.19
N GLU A 292 -20.25 -8.30 -25.11
CA GLU A 292 -20.04 -9.52 -25.87
C GLU A 292 -18.99 -9.28 -26.97
N GLY A 293 -17.72 -9.50 -26.64
CA GLY A 293 -16.61 -9.41 -27.59
C GLY A 293 -16.61 -10.55 -28.61
N GLY A 294 -15.94 -10.33 -29.75
CA GLY A 294 -15.81 -11.35 -30.80
C GLY A 294 -15.13 -12.63 -30.28
N PHE A 295 -14.18 -12.47 -29.37
CA PHE A 295 -13.53 -13.58 -28.67
C PHE A 295 -14.47 -14.31 -27.71
N LEU A 296 -15.34 -13.62 -26.97
CA LEU A 296 -16.32 -14.24 -26.07
C LEU A 296 -17.32 -15.11 -26.85
N MET A 297 -17.78 -14.63 -28.01
CA MET A 297 -18.66 -15.41 -28.89
C MET A 297 -17.96 -16.62 -29.51
N PHE A 298 -16.68 -16.46 -29.87
CA PHE A 298 -15.84 -17.57 -30.31
C PHE A 298 -15.64 -18.60 -29.20
N SER A 299 -15.34 -18.14 -27.99
CA SER A 299 -15.17 -18.94 -26.79
C SER A 299 -16.42 -19.74 -26.47
N ARG A 300 -17.59 -19.11 -26.35
CA ARG A 300 -18.87 -19.81 -26.12
C ARG A 300 -19.13 -20.93 -27.13
N LYS A 301 -18.78 -20.72 -28.41
CA LYS A 301 -19.00 -21.71 -29.47
C LYS A 301 -17.99 -22.87 -29.45
N LYS A 302 -16.74 -22.61 -29.07
CA LYS A 302 -15.64 -23.60 -29.18
C LYS A 302 -15.21 -24.20 -27.85
N MET A 303 -15.54 -23.57 -26.72
CA MET A 303 -15.09 -23.96 -25.39
C MET A 303 -15.56 -25.37 -25.01
N ALA A 304 -16.80 -25.76 -25.32
CA ALA A 304 -17.28 -27.12 -25.05
C ALA A 304 -16.48 -28.19 -25.84
N SER A 305 -16.16 -27.92 -27.11
CA SER A 305 -15.36 -28.82 -27.95
C SER A 305 -13.91 -28.89 -27.50
N VAL A 306 -13.32 -27.78 -27.05
CA VAL A 306 -11.92 -27.74 -26.60
C VAL A 306 -11.79 -28.39 -25.21
N LYS A 307 -12.71 -28.12 -24.29
CA LYS A 307 -12.75 -28.80 -22.98
C LYS A 307 -12.92 -30.32 -23.09
N ALA A 308 -13.65 -30.80 -24.10
CA ALA A 308 -13.77 -32.22 -24.38
C ALA A 308 -12.47 -32.85 -24.92
N GLN A 309 -11.61 -32.07 -25.58
CA GLN A 309 -10.35 -32.54 -26.17
C GLN A 309 -9.16 -32.48 -25.19
N THR A 310 -9.22 -31.61 -24.18
CA THR A 310 -8.19 -31.48 -23.14
C THR A 310 -8.79 -31.57 -21.73
N PRO A 311 -9.12 -32.79 -21.25
CA PRO A 311 -9.56 -32.99 -19.87
C PRO A 311 -8.34 -33.04 -18.95
N GLY A 312 -8.02 -31.90 -18.34
CA GLY A 312 -7.09 -31.83 -17.21
C GLY A 312 -5.67 -31.39 -17.56
N GLY A 313 -5.18 -30.41 -16.81
CA GLY A 313 -3.79 -29.95 -16.79
C GLY A 313 -3.64 -28.78 -15.82
N GLU A 314 -2.40 -28.41 -15.52
CA GLU A 314 -2.12 -27.36 -14.54
C GLU A 314 -2.70 -26.00 -14.94
N ILE A 315 -3.33 -25.32 -13.98
CA ILE A 315 -3.88 -23.98 -14.14
C ILE A 315 -2.72 -22.98 -14.15
N LYS A 316 -2.37 -22.46 -15.31
CA LYS A 316 -1.35 -21.39 -15.45
C LYS A 316 -2.03 -20.03 -15.35
N ASN A 317 -1.63 -19.20 -14.38
CA ASN A 317 -2.16 -17.85 -14.12
C ASN A 317 -3.69 -17.81 -13.97
N GLY A 318 -4.27 -18.84 -13.33
CA GLY A 318 -5.73 -18.92 -13.15
C GLY A 318 -6.52 -19.34 -14.40
N ARG A 319 -5.85 -19.72 -15.50
CA ARG A 319 -6.50 -20.17 -16.74
C ARG A 319 -6.30 -21.67 -16.98
N ASP A 320 -7.39 -22.35 -17.29
CA ASP A 320 -7.35 -23.75 -17.72
C ASP A 320 -6.53 -23.91 -19.02
N PRO A 321 -5.84 -25.04 -19.23
CA PRO A 321 -5.14 -25.35 -20.48
C PRO A 321 -6.05 -25.23 -21.72
N ALA A 322 -7.31 -25.64 -21.59
CA ALA A 322 -8.33 -25.48 -22.62
C ALA A 322 -8.55 -24.00 -23.01
N THR A 323 -8.49 -23.09 -22.04
CA THR A 323 -8.64 -21.64 -22.26
C THR A 323 -7.41 -21.06 -22.97
N LEU A 324 -6.21 -21.53 -22.63
CA LEU A 324 -4.97 -21.13 -23.31
C LEU A 324 -4.93 -21.64 -24.76
N GLN A 325 -5.37 -22.87 -25.00
CA GLN A 325 -5.51 -23.42 -26.34
C GLN A 325 -6.53 -22.63 -27.16
N LEU A 326 -7.64 -22.24 -26.54
CA LEU A 326 -8.67 -21.42 -27.19
C LEU A 326 -8.17 -20.01 -27.54
N LEU A 327 -7.32 -19.41 -26.69
CA LEU A 327 -6.62 -18.16 -26.99
C LEU A 327 -5.68 -18.32 -28.18
N LYS A 328 -4.84 -19.36 -28.20
CA LYS A 328 -3.95 -19.64 -29.35
C LYS A 328 -4.75 -19.81 -30.65
N MET A 329 -5.82 -20.61 -30.62
CA MET A 329 -6.72 -20.78 -31.77
C MET A 329 -7.33 -19.46 -32.24
N TRP A 330 -7.63 -18.54 -31.33
CA TRP A 330 -8.11 -17.20 -31.69
C TRP A 330 -7.01 -16.36 -32.34
N TYR A 331 -5.78 -16.37 -31.82
CA TYR A 331 -4.63 -15.65 -32.38
C TYR A 331 -4.05 -16.27 -33.66
N GLU A 332 -4.36 -17.53 -33.97
CA GLU A 332 -4.01 -18.20 -35.23
C GLU A 332 -5.10 -18.05 -36.30
N LEU A 333 -6.33 -17.70 -35.90
CA LEU A 333 -7.47 -17.56 -36.80
C LEU A 333 -7.25 -16.43 -37.81
N ASP A 334 -7.50 -16.68 -39.10
CA ASP A 334 -7.40 -15.64 -40.14
C ASP A 334 -8.24 -14.40 -39.82
N GLU A 335 -7.73 -13.20 -40.15
CA GLU A 335 -8.46 -11.93 -39.94
C GLU A 335 -9.87 -11.95 -40.54
N LYS A 336 -10.05 -12.54 -41.72
CA LYS A 336 -11.37 -12.66 -42.37
C LYS A 336 -12.36 -13.43 -41.51
N LYS A 337 -11.89 -14.48 -40.82
CA LYS A 337 -12.70 -15.30 -39.92
C LYS A 337 -12.95 -14.56 -38.59
N ARG A 338 -11.94 -13.88 -38.02
CA ARG A 338 -12.13 -13.01 -36.83
C ARG A 338 -13.15 -11.90 -37.09
N ARG A 339 -13.07 -11.24 -38.25
CA ARG A 339 -14.04 -10.22 -38.68
C ARG A 339 -15.47 -10.76 -38.77
N LYS A 340 -15.69 -12.05 -39.08
CA LYS A 340 -17.05 -12.64 -39.03
C LYS A 340 -17.62 -12.69 -37.62
N TYR A 341 -16.79 -12.96 -36.61
CA TYR A 341 -17.21 -12.92 -35.22
C TYR A 341 -17.40 -11.49 -34.74
N LEU A 342 -16.51 -10.56 -35.12
CA LEU A 342 -16.64 -9.13 -34.81
C LEU A 342 -17.89 -8.49 -35.44
N LYS A 343 -18.23 -8.82 -36.70
CA LYS A 343 -19.46 -8.34 -37.35
C LYS A 343 -20.75 -8.83 -36.69
N LYS A 344 -20.68 -9.95 -35.97
CA LYS A 344 -21.82 -10.51 -35.21
C LYS A 344 -21.95 -9.90 -33.82
N THR A 345 -20.98 -9.12 -33.36
CA THR A 345 -21.09 -8.42 -32.07
C THR A 345 -21.90 -7.15 -32.22
N ASN A 346 -22.82 -6.90 -31.29
CA ASN A 346 -23.52 -5.64 -31.16
C ASN A 346 -22.56 -4.60 -30.58
N ARG A 347 -21.71 -4.00 -31.43
CA ARG A 347 -20.74 -2.99 -30.98
C ARG A 347 -21.48 -1.67 -30.72
N CYS A 348 -21.35 -1.14 -29.50
CA CYS A 348 -21.67 0.25 -29.22
C CYS A 348 -20.86 1.14 -30.18
N PRO A 349 -21.43 2.16 -30.83
CA PRO A 349 -20.65 3.12 -31.59
C PRO A 349 -19.50 3.67 -30.75
N ASP A 350 -18.35 3.91 -31.38
CA ASP A 350 -17.18 4.44 -30.67
C ASP A 350 -17.47 5.85 -30.13
N PRO A 351 -16.85 6.24 -28.99
CA PRO A 351 -17.05 7.56 -28.39
C PRO A 351 -16.74 8.68 -29.38
N SER A 352 -17.44 9.82 -29.23
CA SER A 352 -17.25 10.98 -30.12
C SER A 352 -15.78 11.39 -30.24
N LEU A 353 -15.08 11.51 -29.11
CA LEU A 353 -13.66 11.91 -29.05
C LEU A 353 -12.72 10.94 -29.78
N GLY A 354 -13.09 9.66 -29.92
CA GLY A 354 -12.29 8.67 -30.63
C GLY A 354 -12.47 8.69 -32.15
N VAL A 355 -13.52 9.33 -32.65
CA VAL A 355 -13.84 9.41 -34.08
C VAL A 355 -13.60 10.82 -34.62
N TRP A 356 -14.02 11.84 -33.86
CA TRP A 356 -14.02 13.23 -34.27
C TRP A 356 -13.10 14.04 -33.37
N ARG A 357 -12.08 14.66 -33.97
CA ARG A 357 -11.14 15.50 -33.21
C ARG A 357 -11.86 16.70 -32.58
N PRO A 358 -11.71 16.92 -31.26
CA PRO A 358 -12.44 17.96 -30.54
C PRO A 358 -12.00 19.40 -30.86
N ASP A 359 -10.81 19.59 -31.43
CA ASP A 359 -10.31 20.90 -31.87
C ASP A 359 -10.99 21.40 -33.15
N THR A 360 -11.35 20.48 -34.06
CA THR A 360 -11.90 20.79 -35.39
C THR A 360 -13.42 20.66 -35.42
N TYR A 361 -13.97 19.59 -34.83
CA TYR A 361 -15.39 19.28 -34.88
C TYR A 361 -16.10 19.79 -33.63
N PHE A 362 -16.99 20.76 -33.81
CA PHE A 362 -17.78 21.33 -32.72
C PHE A 362 -18.72 20.27 -32.14
N ALA A 363 -18.97 20.35 -30.83
CA ALA A 363 -19.75 19.36 -30.07
C ALA A 363 -19.13 17.95 -29.98
N SER A 364 -17.86 17.75 -30.39
CA SER A 364 -17.13 16.53 -30.02
C SER A 364 -16.61 16.65 -28.60
N VAL A 365 -17.40 16.15 -27.64
CA VAL A 365 -17.12 16.23 -26.19
C VAL A 365 -17.07 14.83 -25.56
N SER A 366 -16.69 14.75 -24.29
CA SER A 366 -16.77 13.48 -23.55
C SER A 366 -18.23 13.09 -23.27
N GLU A 367 -18.50 11.79 -23.20
CA GLU A 367 -19.86 11.31 -22.92
C GLU A 367 -20.33 11.66 -21.51
N THR A 368 -19.41 11.70 -20.55
CA THR A 368 -19.70 12.12 -19.17
C THR A 368 -20.14 13.57 -19.13
N PHE A 369 -19.45 14.46 -19.86
CA PHE A 369 -19.82 15.86 -19.98
C PHE A 369 -21.16 16.06 -20.69
N GLU A 370 -21.40 15.38 -21.83
CA GLU A 370 -22.68 15.45 -22.55
C GLU A 370 -23.86 15.10 -21.63
N ASN A 371 -23.75 13.97 -20.92
CA ASN A 371 -24.80 13.54 -20.00
C ASN A 371 -24.99 14.55 -18.84
N GLY A 372 -23.89 15.14 -18.35
CA GLY A 372 -23.94 16.20 -17.33
C GLY A 372 -24.66 17.45 -17.82
N VAL A 373 -24.33 17.92 -19.03
CA VAL A 373 -24.96 19.08 -19.67
C VAL A 373 -26.45 18.82 -19.88
N GLU A 374 -26.84 17.65 -20.36
CA GLU A 374 -28.26 17.34 -20.57
C GLU A 374 -29.07 17.23 -19.28
N ASN A 375 -28.51 16.58 -18.26
CA ASN A 375 -29.15 16.53 -16.95
C ASN A 375 -29.37 17.94 -16.39
N TYR A 376 -28.39 18.82 -16.56
CA TYR A 376 -28.50 20.22 -16.17
C TYR A 376 -29.53 20.98 -17.00
N LEU A 377 -29.52 20.85 -18.34
CA LEU A 377 -30.50 21.51 -19.21
C LEU A 377 -31.93 21.06 -18.91
N ASN A 378 -32.16 19.77 -18.65
CA ASN A 378 -33.47 19.25 -18.24
C ASN A 378 -33.94 19.86 -16.91
N LYS A 379 -33.04 19.95 -15.93
CA LYS A 379 -33.32 20.59 -14.63
C LYS A 379 -33.60 22.09 -14.82
N TRP A 380 -32.75 22.77 -15.56
CA TRP A 380 -32.86 24.19 -15.87
C TRP A 380 -34.18 24.51 -16.59
N GLU A 381 -34.56 23.74 -17.61
CA GLU A 381 -35.85 23.94 -18.30
C GLU A 381 -37.05 23.73 -17.36
N SER A 382 -36.97 22.79 -16.42
CA SER A 382 -38.04 22.56 -15.45
C SER A 382 -38.21 23.72 -14.46
N GLU A 383 -37.10 24.31 -14.00
CA GLU A 383 -37.07 25.43 -13.06
C GLU A 383 -37.45 26.76 -13.74
N ASN A 384 -36.99 26.96 -14.98
CA ASN A 384 -37.24 28.18 -15.75
C ASN A 384 -38.68 28.23 -16.31
N ARG A 385 -39.35 27.07 -16.49
CA ARG A 385 -40.81 27.02 -16.77
C ARG A 385 -41.66 27.46 -15.56
N GLN A 386 -41.13 27.36 -14.34
CA GLN A 386 -41.81 27.76 -13.11
C GLN A 386 -41.55 29.23 -12.72
N SER A 387 -40.41 29.80 -13.14
CA SER A 387 -40.01 31.18 -12.83
C SER A 387 -40.07 32.03 -14.10
N TYR A 388 -41.02 32.98 -14.19
CA TYR A 388 -41.17 33.95 -15.29
C TYR A 388 -40.02 34.99 -15.39
N MET A 389 -38.79 34.61 -15.08
CA MET A 389 -37.62 35.48 -14.92
C MET A 389 -36.46 34.96 -15.76
N ARG A 390 -36.53 35.16 -17.08
CA ARG A 390 -35.40 35.40 -18.04
C ARG A 390 -35.86 35.16 -19.49
N PRO A 391 -36.44 36.18 -20.17
CA PRO A 391 -37.06 36.00 -21.48
C PRO A 391 -36.09 35.95 -22.69
N GLY A 392 -34.79 35.67 -22.50
CA GLY A 392 -33.78 35.80 -23.59
C GLY A 392 -32.91 34.58 -23.92
N LEU A 393 -32.85 33.55 -23.07
CA LEU A 393 -31.88 32.45 -23.23
C LEU A 393 -32.57 31.14 -23.66
N SER A 394 -32.24 30.62 -24.84
CA SER A 394 -32.68 29.28 -25.28
C SER A 394 -31.76 28.18 -24.74
N SER A 395 -32.31 27.01 -24.42
CA SER A 395 -31.52 25.85 -23.97
C SER A 395 -30.46 25.41 -24.97
N ASP A 396 -30.76 25.49 -26.28
CA ASP A 396 -29.80 25.20 -27.36
C ASP A 396 -28.59 26.15 -27.34
N ARG A 397 -28.81 27.46 -27.22
CA ARG A 397 -27.72 28.44 -27.11
C ARG A 397 -26.85 28.24 -25.86
N LEU A 398 -27.46 27.86 -24.73
CA LEU A 398 -26.72 27.55 -23.52
C LEU A 398 -25.87 26.28 -23.70
N LYS A 399 -26.42 25.27 -24.37
CA LYS A 399 -25.69 24.05 -24.77
C LYS A 399 -24.47 24.39 -25.65
N ASP A 400 -24.67 25.23 -26.68
CA ASP A 400 -23.59 25.68 -27.56
C ASP A 400 -22.49 26.43 -26.79
N LEU A 401 -22.87 27.28 -25.82
CA LEU A 401 -21.89 27.98 -24.99
C LEU A 401 -21.06 27.01 -24.14
N LEU A 402 -21.68 26.00 -23.53
CA LEU A 402 -21.00 24.97 -22.74
C LEU A 402 -20.04 24.13 -23.60
N PHE A 403 -20.43 23.79 -24.82
CA PHE A 403 -19.57 23.11 -25.78
C PHE A 403 -18.41 23.98 -26.26
N LEU A 404 -18.65 25.26 -26.52
CA LEU A 404 -17.58 26.19 -26.84
C LEU A 404 -16.58 26.31 -25.68
N LYS A 405 -17.09 26.35 -24.43
CA LYS A 405 -16.24 26.37 -23.24
C LYS A 405 -15.37 25.10 -23.15
N TRP A 406 -15.93 23.92 -23.42
CA TRP A 406 -15.19 22.66 -23.49
C TRP A 406 -14.05 22.75 -24.52
N GLN A 407 -14.34 23.15 -25.75
CA GLN A 407 -13.36 23.22 -26.83
C GLN A 407 -12.23 24.24 -26.53
N ARG A 408 -12.57 25.37 -25.90
CA ARG A 408 -11.58 26.37 -25.45
C ARG A 408 -10.74 25.91 -24.26
N SER A 409 -11.20 24.90 -23.53
CA SER A 409 -10.48 24.28 -22.42
C SER A 409 -9.60 23.09 -22.84
N LEU A 410 -9.50 22.79 -24.15
CA LEU A 410 -8.57 21.77 -24.65
C LEU A 410 -7.11 22.16 -24.34
N CYS A 411 -6.29 21.13 -24.15
CA CYS A 411 -4.85 21.28 -24.01
C CYS A 411 -4.23 21.73 -25.34
N ASN A 412 -3.31 22.69 -25.27
CA ASN A 412 -2.68 23.24 -26.46
C ASN A 412 -1.60 22.26 -26.99
N PRO A 413 -1.46 22.10 -28.31
CA PRO A 413 -0.28 21.46 -28.88
C PRO A 413 1.00 22.16 -28.43
N GLY A 414 1.99 21.40 -28.03
CA GLY A 414 3.25 21.89 -27.44
C GLY A 414 3.28 21.87 -25.92
N GLU A 415 2.15 21.65 -25.23
CA GLU A 415 2.13 21.62 -23.77
C GLU A 415 2.96 20.44 -23.23
N ALA A 416 3.87 20.72 -22.30
CA ALA A 416 4.76 19.74 -21.68
C ALA A 416 4.05 18.99 -20.54
N VAL A 417 3.02 18.23 -20.90
CA VAL A 417 2.14 17.51 -19.96
C VAL A 417 2.89 16.50 -19.08
N GLY A 418 4.01 15.94 -19.55
CA GLY A 418 4.85 15.05 -18.74
C GLY A 418 5.51 15.76 -17.56
N LEU A 419 6.06 16.96 -17.78
CA LEU A 419 6.66 17.78 -16.73
C LEU A 419 5.60 18.22 -15.71
N LEU A 420 4.42 18.65 -16.18
CA LEU A 420 3.31 19.04 -15.31
C LEU A 420 2.82 17.86 -14.45
N ALA A 421 2.72 16.65 -15.03
CA ALA A 421 2.37 15.45 -14.30
C ALA A 421 3.44 15.07 -13.26
N ALA A 422 4.72 15.17 -13.64
CA ALA A 422 5.84 14.91 -12.74
C ALA A 422 5.85 15.85 -11.53
N GLN A 423 5.65 17.15 -11.76
CA GLN A 423 5.58 18.16 -10.70
C GLN A 423 4.35 17.98 -9.83
N SER A 424 3.19 17.67 -10.42
CA SER A 424 1.94 17.45 -9.69
C SER A 424 1.94 16.21 -8.79
N ILE A 425 2.91 15.30 -8.97
CA ILE A 425 3.14 14.16 -8.07
C ILE A 425 4.29 14.48 -7.11
N GLY A 426 5.39 15.06 -7.62
CA GLY A 426 6.59 15.37 -6.86
C GLY A 426 6.39 16.44 -5.79
N GLU A 427 5.82 17.59 -6.14
CA GLU A 427 5.63 18.71 -5.20
C GLU A 427 4.71 18.31 -4.04
N PRO A 428 3.52 17.70 -4.24
CA PRO A 428 2.71 17.28 -3.10
C PRO A 428 3.35 16.17 -2.27
N SER A 429 4.25 15.37 -2.85
CA SER A 429 5.06 14.40 -2.09
C SER A 429 6.01 15.10 -1.11
N THR A 430 6.54 16.28 -1.45
CA THR A 430 7.31 17.09 -0.48
C THR A 430 6.42 17.63 0.64
N GLN A 431 5.17 18.01 0.32
CA GLN A 431 4.20 18.44 1.33
C GLN A 431 3.82 17.31 2.29
N MET A 432 3.72 16.06 1.81
CA MET A 432 3.50 14.90 2.69
C MET A 432 4.58 14.78 3.77
N THR A 433 5.83 15.13 3.43
CA THR A 433 6.93 15.15 4.41
C THR A 433 6.90 16.34 5.35
N LEU A 434 6.58 17.52 4.84
CA LEU A 434 6.56 18.76 5.63
C LEU A 434 5.35 18.83 6.56
N ASN A 435 4.19 18.33 6.12
CA ASN A 435 2.97 18.32 6.92
C ASN A 435 3.06 17.39 8.14
N THR A 436 4.03 16.46 8.17
CA THR A 436 4.32 15.67 9.37
C THR A 436 4.54 16.55 10.59
N PHE A 437 5.12 17.75 10.42
CA PHE A 437 5.32 18.69 11.51
C PHE A 437 4.00 19.24 12.09
N HIS A 438 3.02 19.56 11.22
CA HIS A 438 1.72 20.08 11.64
C HIS A 438 0.80 18.99 12.24
N PHE A 439 1.04 17.73 11.89
CA PHE A 439 0.33 16.57 12.42
C PHE A 439 1.12 15.81 13.50
N ALA A 440 2.34 16.26 13.84
CA ALA A 440 3.18 15.66 14.88
C ALA A 440 2.42 15.66 16.21
N GLY A 441 2.29 14.49 16.83
CA GLY A 441 1.49 14.31 18.04
C GLY A 441 0.02 13.94 17.83
N ARG A 442 -0.45 13.66 16.60
CA ARG A 442 -1.77 13.07 16.32
C ARG A 442 -1.63 11.82 15.46
N GLY A 443 -1.95 10.64 15.97
CA GLY A 443 -1.70 9.36 15.30
C GLY A 443 -2.84 8.82 14.45
N GLU A 444 -3.83 9.65 14.12
CA GLU A 444 -4.88 9.26 13.16
C GLU A 444 -4.33 9.13 11.73
N MET A 445 -3.17 9.74 11.44
CA MET A 445 -2.56 9.72 10.11
C MET A 445 -1.14 9.15 10.25
N ASN A 446 -0.95 7.86 9.95
CA ASN A 446 0.38 7.27 9.83
C ASN A 446 1.09 7.84 8.59
N VAL A 447 1.69 9.02 8.75
CA VAL A 447 2.39 9.80 7.72
C VAL A 447 3.58 9.04 7.11
N THR A 448 4.04 7.96 7.74
CA THR A 448 5.21 7.17 7.33
C THR A 448 4.96 6.18 6.19
N LEU A 449 3.71 5.86 5.84
CA LEU A 449 3.43 4.83 4.82
C LEU A 449 3.40 5.36 3.38
N GLY A 450 3.12 6.65 3.18
CA GLY A 450 2.84 7.20 1.85
C GLY A 450 4.04 7.19 0.90
N ILE A 451 5.15 7.86 1.27
CA ILE A 451 6.32 7.97 0.39
C ILE A 451 7.03 6.63 0.14
N PRO A 452 7.25 5.76 1.14
CA PRO A 452 7.80 4.43 0.87
C PRO A 452 6.96 3.65 -0.13
N ARG A 453 5.62 3.75 -0.05
CA ARG A 453 4.72 3.13 -1.01
C ARG A 453 4.80 3.78 -2.40
N LEU A 454 4.88 5.11 -2.49
CA LEU A 454 5.10 5.80 -3.77
C LEU A 454 6.41 5.39 -4.43
N ARG A 455 7.50 5.23 -3.67
CA ARG A 455 8.78 4.74 -4.19
C ARG A 455 8.69 3.28 -4.66
N GLU A 456 8.01 2.43 -3.91
CA GLU A 456 7.79 1.03 -4.26
C GLU A 456 7.04 0.90 -5.59
N ILE A 457 6.02 1.75 -5.82
CA ILE A 457 5.24 1.81 -7.07
C ILE A 457 6.06 2.48 -8.19
N LEU A 458 6.55 3.70 -8.01
CA LEU A 458 7.09 4.49 -9.12
C LEU A 458 8.54 4.15 -9.45
N MET A 459 9.39 3.95 -8.43
CA MET A 459 10.85 3.86 -8.63
C MET A 459 11.34 2.42 -8.72
N VAL A 460 10.87 1.54 -7.84
CA VAL A 460 11.36 0.15 -7.79
C VAL A 460 10.53 -0.75 -8.70
N ALA A 461 9.22 -0.46 -8.82
CA ALA A 461 8.25 -1.37 -9.44
C ALA A 461 8.39 -2.80 -8.88
N SER A 462 8.45 -2.92 -7.55
CA SER A 462 8.80 -4.18 -6.87
C SER A 462 7.79 -5.28 -7.17
N ALA A 463 8.29 -6.46 -7.56
CA ALA A 463 7.49 -7.69 -7.65
C ALA A 463 7.17 -8.27 -6.27
N ASN A 464 7.99 -7.99 -5.26
CA ASN A 464 7.82 -8.44 -3.88
C ASN A 464 7.50 -7.24 -3.00
N ILE A 465 6.22 -6.89 -2.95
CA ILE A 465 5.77 -5.77 -2.12
C ILE A 465 5.82 -6.13 -0.63
N LYS A 466 6.11 -5.14 0.23
CA LYS A 466 6.25 -5.38 1.68
C LYS A 466 4.94 -5.82 2.34
N THR A 467 3.82 -5.25 1.92
CA THR A 467 2.49 -5.52 2.49
C THR A 467 1.49 -5.92 1.40
N PRO A 468 1.61 -7.16 0.87
CA PRO A 468 0.71 -7.66 -0.17
C PRO A 468 -0.70 -7.88 0.37
N THR A 469 -1.69 -7.36 -0.34
CA THR A 469 -3.11 -7.50 0.03
C THR A 469 -4.01 -7.78 -1.17
N MET A 470 -5.09 -8.52 -0.92
CA MET A 470 -6.21 -8.65 -1.85
C MET A 470 -7.51 -8.35 -1.12
N SER A 471 -8.46 -7.75 -1.83
CA SER A 471 -9.82 -7.52 -1.34
C SER A 471 -10.84 -8.01 -2.34
N VAL A 472 -11.83 -8.77 -1.85
CA VAL A 472 -12.88 -9.35 -2.69
C VAL A 472 -14.23 -9.22 -2.02
N PRO A 473 -15.22 -8.56 -2.65
CA PRO A 473 -16.58 -8.53 -2.15
C PRO A 473 -17.21 -9.93 -2.15
N VAL A 474 -18.03 -10.18 -1.13
CA VAL A 474 -18.79 -11.43 -0.98
C VAL A 474 -20.18 -11.24 -1.57
N PHE A 475 -20.71 -12.25 -2.28
CA PHE A 475 -22.08 -12.16 -2.76
C PHE A 475 -23.08 -12.02 -1.60
N ASN A 476 -24.08 -11.15 -1.75
CA ASN A 476 -25.12 -10.90 -0.75
C ASN A 476 -26.19 -12.02 -0.66
N THR A 477 -25.74 -13.28 -0.74
CA THR A 477 -26.60 -14.46 -0.63
C THR A 477 -26.42 -15.09 0.74
N LYS A 478 -27.51 -15.49 1.43
CA LYS A 478 -27.46 -16.16 2.75
C LYS A 478 -26.50 -17.36 2.80
N LYS A 479 -26.38 -18.10 1.69
CA LYS A 479 -25.43 -19.21 1.54
C LYS A 479 -23.96 -18.75 1.51
N ALA A 480 -23.68 -17.68 0.77
CA ALA A 480 -22.33 -17.12 0.64
C ALA A 480 -21.85 -16.56 1.98
N LEU A 481 -22.68 -15.78 2.70
CA LEU A 481 -22.30 -15.19 4.00
C LEU A 481 -21.95 -16.24 5.06
N LYS A 482 -22.66 -17.37 5.10
CA LYS A 482 -22.32 -18.49 6.00
C LYS A 482 -21.02 -19.19 5.58
N LYS A 483 -20.87 -19.48 4.28
CA LYS A 483 -19.67 -20.15 3.75
C LYS A 483 -18.43 -19.29 3.85
N VAL A 484 -18.54 -17.96 3.77
CA VAL A 484 -17.37 -17.07 3.81
C VAL A 484 -16.70 -17.08 5.18
N LYS A 485 -17.45 -17.26 6.26
CA LYS A 485 -16.87 -17.45 7.60
C LYS A 485 -16.04 -18.73 7.67
N GLN A 486 -16.47 -19.80 6.99
CA GLN A 486 -15.69 -21.04 6.88
C GLN A 486 -14.47 -20.85 5.97
N LEU A 487 -14.63 -20.11 4.87
CA LEU A 487 -13.55 -19.79 3.94
C LEU A 487 -12.45 -18.97 4.62
N LYS A 488 -12.81 -17.96 5.42
CA LYS A 488 -11.87 -17.18 6.24
C LYS A 488 -10.96 -18.08 7.07
N LYS A 489 -11.54 -19.06 7.78
CA LYS A 489 -10.78 -20.02 8.61
C LYS A 489 -9.85 -20.90 7.76
N LYS A 490 -10.33 -21.33 6.58
CA LYS A 490 -9.57 -22.20 5.67
C LYS A 490 -8.37 -21.48 5.04
N LEU A 491 -8.51 -20.19 4.72
CA LEU A 491 -7.44 -19.39 4.10
C LEU A 491 -6.40 -18.88 5.10
N THR A 492 -6.72 -18.83 6.39
CA THR A 492 -5.81 -18.32 7.42
C THR A 492 -4.71 -19.34 7.73
N ARG A 493 -3.45 -18.90 7.69
CA ARG A 493 -2.30 -19.72 8.08
C ARG A 493 -2.36 -20.05 9.57
N VAL A 494 -1.94 -21.27 9.91
CA VAL A 494 -1.84 -21.73 11.29
C VAL A 494 -0.43 -22.22 11.56
N CYS A 495 0.28 -21.53 12.44
CA CYS A 495 1.61 -21.96 12.92
C CYS A 495 1.46 -22.87 14.15
N LEU A 496 2.44 -23.76 14.37
CA LEU A 496 2.42 -24.66 15.52
C LEU A 496 2.39 -23.89 16.86
N ALA A 497 3.13 -22.79 16.96
CA ALA A 497 3.14 -21.95 18.15
C ALA A 497 1.76 -21.40 18.55
N GLU A 498 0.82 -21.26 17.61
CA GLU A 498 -0.52 -20.71 17.90
C GLU A 498 -1.47 -21.75 18.55
N VAL A 499 -1.17 -23.04 18.38
CA VAL A 499 -2.00 -24.15 18.92
C VAL A 499 -1.32 -24.88 20.08
N LEU A 500 -0.10 -24.48 20.43
CA LEU A 500 0.72 -25.10 21.47
C LEU A 500 0.52 -24.38 22.80
N GLN A 501 0.16 -25.12 23.85
CA GLN A 501 -0.03 -24.58 25.19
C GLN A 501 1.28 -24.55 25.98
N LYS A 502 1.99 -25.69 26.03
CA LYS A 502 3.28 -25.82 26.71
C LYS A 502 4.11 -26.97 26.13
N VAL A 503 5.43 -26.88 26.29
CA VAL A 503 6.37 -27.96 25.98
C VAL A 503 7.18 -28.26 27.23
N GLU A 504 7.14 -29.51 27.67
CA GLU A 504 7.94 -30.01 28.78
C GLU A 504 9.12 -30.80 28.20
N ILE A 505 10.33 -30.51 28.67
CA ILE A 505 11.56 -31.17 28.21
C ILE A 505 12.25 -31.73 29.45
N GLU A 506 12.32 -33.06 29.54
CA GLU A 506 13.09 -33.77 30.55
C GLU A 506 14.39 -34.27 29.92
N GLU A 507 15.52 -33.79 30.41
CA GLU A 507 16.85 -34.22 29.98
C GLU A 507 17.42 -35.21 30.98
N SER A 508 17.85 -36.38 30.50
CA SER A 508 18.53 -37.37 31.33
C SER A 508 19.77 -37.92 30.63
N LEU A 509 20.85 -38.12 31.38
CA LEU A 509 22.09 -38.68 30.86
C LEU A 509 22.10 -40.19 31.09
N ARG A 510 22.19 -40.98 30.01
CA ARG A 510 22.31 -42.44 30.09
C ARG A 510 23.74 -42.86 29.74
N VAL A 511 24.46 -43.36 30.74
CA VAL A 511 25.83 -43.88 30.58
C VAL A 511 25.78 -45.42 30.67
N LYS A 512 25.90 -46.11 29.53
CA LYS A 512 25.92 -47.59 29.50
C LYS A 512 27.34 -48.18 29.62
N CYS A 513 28.38 -47.49 29.13
CA CYS A 513 29.80 -47.88 29.19
C CYS A 513 30.71 -46.63 29.12
N LYS A 514 32.01 -46.73 29.48
CA LYS A 514 32.97 -45.60 29.49
C LYS A 514 33.05 -44.81 28.16
N GLN A 515 32.70 -45.40 27.03
CA GLN A 515 32.75 -44.79 25.69
C GLN A 515 31.38 -44.44 25.06
N ASN A 516 30.26 -44.95 25.58
CA ASN A 516 28.92 -44.69 25.03
C ASN A 516 28.06 -43.90 26.02
N LYS A 517 28.15 -42.58 25.95
CA LYS A 517 27.30 -41.63 26.69
C LYS A 517 26.30 -41.00 25.73
N HIS A 518 25.02 -41.08 26.05
CA HIS A 518 23.94 -40.47 25.26
C HIS A 518 23.06 -39.59 26.16
N HIS A 519 22.62 -38.46 25.63
CA HIS A 519 21.54 -37.67 26.22
C HIS A 519 20.21 -38.23 25.74
N LEU A 520 19.32 -38.49 26.68
CA LEU A 520 17.93 -38.85 26.43
C LEU A 520 17.08 -37.62 26.73
N TYR A 521 16.48 -37.05 25.70
CA TYR A 521 15.52 -35.96 25.79
C TYR A 521 14.12 -36.52 25.67
N LYS A 522 13.32 -36.38 26.71
CA LYS A 522 11.91 -36.73 26.70
C LYS A 522 11.11 -35.45 26.59
N ILE A 523 10.43 -35.25 25.47
CA ILE A 523 9.80 -33.98 25.10
C ILE A 523 8.29 -34.20 24.98
N LYS A 524 7.51 -33.53 25.82
CA LYS A 524 6.05 -33.62 25.86
C LYS A 524 5.42 -32.31 25.41
N PHE A 525 4.71 -32.36 24.29
CA PHE A 525 3.95 -31.25 23.72
C PHE A 525 2.51 -31.31 24.23
N HIS A 526 2.03 -30.20 24.79
CA HIS A 526 0.63 -30.03 25.18
C HIS A 526 -0.02 -29.01 24.24
N PHE A 527 -1.14 -29.40 23.62
CA PHE A 527 -1.91 -28.58 22.69
C PHE A 527 -3.09 -27.92 23.40
N LEU A 528 -3.51 -26.77 22.87
CA LEU A 528 -4.69 -26.08 23.36
C LEU A 528 -5.95 -26.91 23.08
N PRO A 529 -6.96 -26.88 23.97
CA PRO A 529 -8.27 -27.44 23.69
C PRO A 529 -8.92 -26.79 22.48
N HIS A 530 -9.62 -27.58 21.66
CA HIS A 530 -10.21 -27.12 20.39
C HIS A 530 -11.19 -25.94 20.56
N GLU A 531 -11.82 -25.82 21.72
CA GLU A 531 -12.78 -24.75 22.02
C GLU A 531 -12.21 -23.35 21.90
N TYR A 532 -10.92 -23.17 22.22
CA TYR A 532 -10.27 -21.84 22.25
C TYR A 532 -9.97 -21.29 20.85
N TYR A 533 -9.76 -22.15 19.85
CA TYR A 533 -9.36 -21.70 18.51
C TYR A 533 -10.30 -22.13 17.38
N ARG A 534 -11.36 -22.92 17.66
CA ARG A 534 -12.35 -23.36 16.66
C ARG A 534 -12.98 -22.22 15.87
N GLU A 535 -13.07 -21.03 16.45
CA GLU A 535 -13.72 -19.88 15.83
C GLU A 535 -12.84 -19.20 14.78
N GLU A 536 -11.53 -19.21 14.96
CA GLU A 536 -10.59 -18.52 14.06
C GLU A 536 -9.83 -19.46 13.14
N LYS A 537 -9.49 -20.67 13.60
CA LYS A 537 -8.59 -21.60 12.93
C LYS A 537 -9.36 -22.83 12.43
N CYS A 538 -8.93 -23.41 11.31
CA CYS A 538 -9.61 -24.55 10.69
C CYS A 538 -9.11 -25.93 11.15
N VAL A 539 -7.99 -25.97 11.87
CA VAL A 539 -7.27 -27.20 12.22
C VAL A 539 -7.97 -27.96 13.36
N LYS A 540 -8.00 -29.30 13.29
CA LYS A 540 -8.47 -30.18 14.36
C LYS A 540 -7.31 -30.82 15.15
N PRO A 541 -7.49 -31.23 16.42
CA PRO A 541 -6.45 -31.93 17.20
C PRO A 541 -5.80 -33.12 16.47
N ARG A 542 -6.61 -33.94 15.78
CA ARG A 542 -6.14 -35.03 14.89
C ARG A 542 -5.10 -34.60 13.86
N GLU A 543 -5.37 -33.48 13.20
CA GLU A 543 -4.51 -32.96 12.12
C GLU A 543 -3.21 -32.41 12.69
N ILE A 544 -3.25 -31.85 13.90
CA ILE A 544 -2.04 -31.40 14.64
C ILE A 544 -1.17 -32.62 14.96
N LEU A 545 -1.73 -33.67 15.55
CA LEU A 545 -0.97 -34.89 15.86
C LEU A 545 -0.39 -35.53 14.60
N TYR A 546 -1.19 -35.65 13.55
CA TYR A 546 -0.72 -36.18 12.27
C TYR A 546 0.44 -35.36 11.69
N PHE A 547 0.37 -34.02 11.77
CA PHE A 547 1.46 -33.14 11.35
C PHE A 547 2.72 -33.33 12.21
N MET A 548 2.56 -33.50 13.52
CA MET A 548 3.67 -33.74 14.44
C MET A 548 4.42 -35.03 14.08
N GLU A 549 3.67 -36.12 13.90
CA GLU A 549 4.17 -37.46 13.58
C GLU A 549 4.86 -37.52 12.20
N THR A 550 4.28 -36.89 11.19
CA THR A 550 4.74 -37.05 9.80
C THR A 550 5.82 -36.05 9.36
N ARG A 551 5.74 -34.80 9.83
CA ARG A 551 6.56 -33.69 9.33
C ARG A 551 7.40 -33.02 10.43
N PHE A 552 6.79 -32.66 11.57
CA PHE A 552 7.47 -31.83 12.56
C PHE A 552 8.73 -32.50 13.12
N PHE A 553 8.66 -33.77 13.54
CA PHE A 553 9.83 -34.45 14.11
C PHE A 553 11.00 -34.58 13.12
N LYS A 554 10.72 -34.74 11.82
CA LYS A 554 11.74 -34.74 10.77
C LYS A 554 12.41 -33.37 10.65
N ILE A 555 11.62 -32.30 10.56
CA ILE A 555 12.12 -30.92 10.51
C ILE A 555 12.94 -30.60 11.76
N PHE A 556 12.46 -31.04 12.92
CA PHE A 556 13.12 -30.81 14.20
C PHE A 556 14.48 -31.51 14.28
N LEU A 557 14.56 -32.79 13.93
CA LEU A 557 15.81 -33.54 13.93
C LEU A 557 16.80 -33.01 12.89
N GLU A 558 16.33 -32.59 11.72
CA GLU A 558 17.18 -31.96 10.71
C GLU A 558 17.74 -30.61 11.20
N ALA A 559 16.93 -29.82 11.88
CA ALA A 559 17.37 -28.56 12.48
C ALA A 559 18.42 -28.78 13.58
N ILE A 560 18.27 -29.82 14.41
CA ILE A 560 19.28 -30.24 15.40
C ILE A 560 20.58 -30.62 14.68
N LYS A 561 20.51 -31.43 13.61
CA LYS A 561 21.69 -31.83 12.82
C LYS A 561 22.40 -30.63 12.20
N ARG A 562 21.66 -29.69 11.60
CA ARG A 562 22.21 -28.46 10.99
C ARG A 562 22.87 -27.56 12.04
N LYS A 563 22.25 -27.35 13.21
CA LYS A 563 22.89 -26.58 14.29
C LYS A 563 24.12 -27.28 14.85
N ASN A 564 24.10 -28.59 14.99
CA ASN A 564 25.25 -29.36 15.44
C ASN A 564 26.43 -29.21 14.46
N ALA A 565 26.19 -29.34 13.15
CA ALA A 565 27.22 -29.13 12.13
C ALA A 565 27.82 -27.70 12.18
N LYS A 566 26.97 -26.67 12.34
CA LYS A 566 27.43 -25.28 12.50
C LYS A 566 28.26 -25.08 13.77
N MET A 567 27.88 -25.70 14.90
CA MET A 567 28.66 -25.59 16.14
C MET A 567 29.99 -26.35 16.06
N ALA A 568 30.03 -27.50 15.39
CA ALA A 568 31.26 -28.23 15.13
C ALA A 568 32.26 -27.38 14.32
N SER A 569 31.80 -26.67 13.28
CA SER A 569 32.66 -25.77 12.50
C SER A 569 33.15 -24.55 13.30
N PHE A 570 32.32 -23.97 14.17
CA PHE A 570 32.75 -22.85 15.03
C PHE A 570 33.84 -23.28 16.03
N THR A 571 33.77 -24.50 16.54
CA THR A 571 34.76 -25.03 17.49
C THR A 571 36.13 -25.24 16.83
N GLU A 572 36.17 -25.58 15.53
CA GLU A 572 37.42 -25.66 14.78
C GLU A 572 38.05 -24.27 14.54
N VAL A 573 37.24 -23.24 14.32
CA VAL A 573 37.72 -21.86 14.11
C VAL A 573 38.28 -21.24 15.40
N SER A 574 37.63 -21.44 16.56
CA SER A 574 38.12 -20.89 17.84
C SER A 574 39.40 -21.53 18.39
N THR A 575 39.85 -22.67 17.83
CA THR A 575 41.14 -23.29 18.22
C THR A 575 42.32 -22.77 17.39
N ARG A 576 42.09 -22.00 16.32
CA ARG A 576 43.14 -21.19 15.70
C ARG A 576 43.35 -19.94 16.55
N LYS A 577 44.55 -19.77 17.10
CA LYS A 577 44.95 -18.50 17.75
C LYS A 577 44.71 -17.37 16.76
N ALA A 578 43.83 -16.44 17.11
CA ALA A 578 43.57 -15.23 16.34
C ALA A 578 44.90 -14.55 16.03
N THR A 579 45.23 -14.43 14.74
CA THR A 579 46.35 -13.62 14.32
C THR A 579 45.90 -12.16 14.24
N ARG A 580 46.82 -11.20 14.39
CA ARG A 580 46.49 -9.76 14.36
C ARG A 580 45.72 -9.32 13.11
N LYS A 581 45.75 -10.11 12.03
CA LYS A 581 44.96 -9.88 10.80
C LYS A 581 43.47 -10.18 10.94
N ASP A 582 43.07 -11.01 11.91
CA ASP A 582 41.67 -11.44 12.08
C ASP A 582 40.86 -10.43 12.92
N LEU A 583 41.54 -9.61 13.74
CA LEU A 583 40.93 -8.58 14.60
C LEU A 583 40.57 -7.28 13.85
N ASP A 584 41.18 -7.04 12.68
CA ASP A 584 40.90 -5.84 11.85
C ASP A 584 39.67 -6.00 10.94
N SER A 585 38.97 -7.14 10.99
CA SER A 585 37.86 -7.42 10.07
C SER A 585 36.45 -7.14 10.60
N ASP A 586 36.31 -6.76 11.88
CA ASP A 586 35.01 -6.48 12.50
C ASP A 586 34.64 -4.98 12.61
N GLN A 587 35.51 -4.07 12.17
CA GLN A 587 35.20 -2.64 12.04
C GLN A 587 36.09 -1.99 10.97
N ASP A 588 35.88 -2.33 9.69
CA ASP A 588 36.10 -1.39 8.57
C ASP A 588 35.92 -2.11 7.23
N LYS A 589 34.80 -1.83 6.57
CA LYS A 589 34.76 -1.82 5.10
C LYS A 589 34.66 -0.37 4.66
N THR A 590 35.74 0.35 4.91
CA THR A 590 36.03 1.62 4.26
C THR A 590 37.37 1.48 3.54
N GLN A 591 37.29 1.67 2.23
CA GLN A 591 38.29 1.79 1.18
C GLN A 591 39.78 1.69 1.55
N ASN A 592 40.50 0.83 0.82
CA ASN A 592 41.94 0.91 0.66
C ASN A 592 42.25 1.20 -0.83
N ASN A 593 42.72 2.42 -1.13
CA ASN A 593 43.49 2.73 -2.34
C ASN A 593 44.78 3.43 -1.90
N GLN A 594 45.91 2.92 -2.37
CA GLN A 594 47.26 3.30 -1.98
C GLN A 594 47.75 4.60 -2.65
N GLU A 595 48.40 5.43 -1.81
CA GLU A 595 49.64 6.23 -2.02
C GLU A 595 49.74 7.34 -3.11
N ALA A 596 49.50 8.58 -2.64
CA ALA A 596 50.37 9.79 -2.66
C ALA A 596 50.60 10.64 -3.96
N PRO A 597 50.99 11.94 -3.88
CA PRO A 597 51.13 12.84 -2.70
C PRO A 597 50.40 14.21 -2.79
N ALA A 598 50.03 14.70 -1.60
CA ALA A 598 50.01 16.09 -1.10
C ALA A 598 49.82 17.27 -2.06
N GLU A 599 48.66 17.92 -1.97
CA GLU A 599 48.56 19.39 -1.77
C GLU A 599 47.46 19.67 -0.74
N GLU A 600 47.66 20.73 0.02
CA GLU A 600 47.04 21.08 1.29
C GLU A 600 45.53 21.35 1.19
N GLU A 601 44.72 20.69 2.02
CA GLU A 601 43.38 21.19 2.36
C GLU A 601 43.34 21.54 3.86
N GLU A 602 43.09 22.82 4.10
CA GLU A 602 42.93 23.45 5.38
C GLU A 602 41.81 22.78 6.19
N ASN A 603 42.09 22.54 7.47
CA ASN A 603 41.07 22.21 8.45
C ASN A 603 40.04 23.35 8.54
N ILE A 604 38.86 23.17 7.95
CA ILE A 604 37.67 23.90 8.34
C ILE A 604 36.87 22.98 9.26
N VAL A 605 37.17 23.13 10.56
CA VAL A 605 36.25 22.77 11.65
C VAL A 605 35.08 23.74 11.56
N ASP A 606 33.89 23.26 11.22
CA ASP A 606 32.66 23.99 11.52
C ASP A 606 31.53 22.99 11.85
N ALA A 607 31.61 22.48 13.08
CA ALA A 607 30.51 21.85 13.77
C ALA A 607 30.21 22.62 15.06
N GLU A 608 29.95 23.93 14.93
CA GLU A 608 29.23 24.70 15.94
C GLU A 608 27.94 25.21 15.30
N ALA A 609 26.84 24.52 15.62
CA ALA A 609 25.49 25.01 15.38
C ALA A 609 25.20 26.08 16.43
N ASP A 610 25.48 27.34 16.09
CA ASP A 610 25.06 28.48 16.90
C ASP A 610 23.54 28.67 16.79
N GLU A 611 22.97 29.14 17.89
CA GLU A 611 21.55 29.18 18.21
C GLU A 611 20.77 30.12 17.27
N GLY A 612 19.44 29.92 17.26
CA GLY A 612 18.56 30.39 16.21
C GLY A 612 18.56 31.89 15.91
N ASP A 613 18.42 32.22 14.63
CA ASP A 613 17.62 33.38 14.22
C ASP A 613 16.95 33.13 12.85
N GLY A 614 15.69 33.55 12.77
CA GLY A 614 14.68 33.12 11.80
C GLY A 614 14.58 33.95 10.53
N ASP A 615 15.67 34.53 10.01
CA ASP A 615 15.59 35.40 8.83
C ASP A 615 16.75 35.26 7.81
N ALA A 616 17.63 34.25 7.97
CA ALA A 616 18.81 34.08 7.10
C ALA A 616 18.67 32.99 6.03
N THR A 617 17.47 32.45 5.79
CA THR A 617 17.29 31.28 4.90
C THR A 617 17.33 31.64 3.41
N GLU A 618 16.99 32.88 3.04
CA GLU A 618 16.87 33.29 1.63
C GLU A 618 18.23 33.60 0.99
N ALA A 619 19.20 34.10 1.78
CA ALA A 619 20.58 34.33 1.32
C ALA A 619 21.36 33.01 1.14
N LYS A 620 21.11 32.00 1.99
CA LYS A 620 21.72 30.66 1.87
C LYS A 620 21.14 29.86 0.70
N ARG A 621 19.84 30.02 0.39
CA ARG A 621 19.19 29.35 -0.77
C ARG A 621 19.76 29.77 -2.11
N ARG A 622 20.19 31.02 -2.28
CA ARG A 622 20.84 31.48 -3.52
C ARG A 622 22.24 30.91 -3.72
N LYS A 623 22.97 30.62 -2.63
CA LYS A 623 24.28 29.96 -2.72
C LYS A 623 24.14 28.45 -3.00
N ASN A 624 23.19 27.78 -2.35
CA ASN A 624 22.97 26.34 -2.58
C ASN A 624 22.34 26.01 -3.95
N GLN A 625 21.65 26.95 -4.60
CA GLN A 625 21.19 26.76 -5.99
C GLN A 625 22.33 26.65 -7.01
N GLU A 626 23.54 27.11 -6.66
CA GLU A 626 24.72 26.98 -7.52
C GLU A 626 25.54 25.70 -7.22
N GLU A 627 25.31 25.03 -6.08
CA GLU A 627 26.09 23.87 -5.62
C GLU A 627 25.33 22.52 -5.68
N GLU A 628 24.08 22.49 -6.15
CA GLU A 628 23.20 21.29 -6.16
C GLU A 628 23.59 20.16 -7.15
N ASN A 629 24.85 20.11 -7.60
CA ASN A 629 25.35 19.12 -8.57
C ASN A 629 26.46 18.20 -8.05
N GLY A 630 26.71 18.14 -6.73
CA GLY A 630 27.91 17.44 -6.26
C GLY A 630 27.86 16.83 -4.86
N GLU A 631 26.77 16.22 -4.42
CA GLU A 631 26.82 15.39 -3.19
C GLU A 631 26.18 14.02 -3.41
N GLY A 632 27.02 12.99 -3.36
CA GLY A 632 26.64 11.59 -3.40
C GLY A 632 26.07 11.16 -2.05
N ASN A 633 24.80 10.79 -2.02
CA ASN A 633 24.19 10.18 -0.84
C ASN A 633 24.59 8.70 -0.72
N ILE A 634 24.88 8.31 0.53
CA ILE A 634 25.13 6.93 0.96
C ILE A 634 23.82 6.15 0.89
N ASP A 635 23.84 5.07 0.10
CA ASP A 635 22.65 4.33 -0.33
C ASP A 635 22.40 3.13 0.62
N GLU A 636 21.43 3.25 1.52
CA GLU A 636 21.03 2.18 2.46
C GLU A 636 20.05 1.13 1.86
N ASN A 637 19.90 1.02 0.54
CA ASN A 637 19.04 -0.05 -0.05
C ASN A 637 19.67 -0.84 -1.22
N LEU A 638 21.00 -0.82 -1.37
CA LEU A 638 21.65 -1.60 -2.42
C LEU A 638 21.66 -3.13 -2.20
N GLU A 639 21.16 -3.66 -1.10
CA GLU A 639 21.09 -5.12 -0.92
C GLU A 639 19.96 -5.81 -1.72
N ASP A 640 19.01 -5.06 -2.29
CA ASP A 640 17.85 -5.65 -2.99
C ASP A 640 17.85 -5.38 -4.53
N GLU A 641 18.89 -4.75 -5.09
CA GLU A 641 19.07 -4.54 -6.54
C GLU A 641 20.06 -5.53 -7.19
N GLY A 642 20.09 -6.78 -6.70
CA GLY A 642 20.84 -7.87 -7.33
C GLY A 642 19.97 -8.64 -8.31
N ALA A 643 20.13 -8.40 -9.62
CA ALA A 643 19.70 -9.36 -10.63
C ALA A 643 20.57 -10.62 -10.53
N GLU A 644 19.94 -11.79 -10.34
CA GLU A 644 20.57 -13.08 -10.53
C GLU A 644 21.19 -13.14 -11.93
N SER A 645 22.52 -13.11 -12.00
CA SER A 645 23.25 -13.43 -13.22
C SER A 645 23.12 -14.93 -13.46
N GLU A 646 22.46 -15.33 -14.54
CA GLU A 646 22.51 -16.68 -15.08
C GLU A 646 23.99 -17.07 -15.33
N LYS A 647 24.55 -17.84 -14.40
CA LYS A 647 25.71 -18.69 -14.65
C LYS A 647 25.24 -20.13 -14.62
N GLU A 648 25.25 -20.75 -15.79
CA GLU A 648 25.17 -22.19 -15.95
C GLU A 648 26.31 -22.87 -15.17
N GLU A 649 26.02 -23.41 -14.00
CA GLU A 649 26.79 -24.51 -13.42
C GLU A 649 25.90 -25.74 -13.33
N ARG A 650 26.23 -26.72 -14.16
CA ARG A 650 25.61 -28.05 -14.19
C ARG A 650 25.89 -28.79 -12.88
N THR A 651 24.84 -29.11 -12.13
CA THR A 651 24.85 -30.24 -11.18
C THR A 651 23.63 -31.14 -11.46
N PRO A 652 23.78 -32.47 -11.31
CA PRO A 652 22.84 -33.43 -11.89
C PRO A 652 21.57 -33.55 -11.04
N SER A 653 20.43 -33.53 -11.74
CA SER A 653 19.10 -33.77 -11.22
C SER A 653 18.99 -35.18 -10.63
N ALA A 654 18.64 -35.29 -9.35
CA ALA A 654 18.11 -36.51 -8.77
C ALA A 654 16.64 -36.66 -9.20
N GLU A 655 16.36 -37.71 -9.94
CA GLU A 655 15.03 -38.14 -10.34
C GLU A 655 14.30 -38.74 -9.13
N ASP A 656 13.24 -38.10 -8.64
CA ASP A 656 12.24 -38.76 -7.79
C ASP A 656 11.05 -39.18 -8.65
N GLN A 657 10.95 -40.50 -8.85
CA GLN A 657 9.79 -41.16 -9.46
C GLN A 657 8.59 -41.07 -8.51
N ILE A 658 7.56 -40.34 -8.91
CA ILE A 658 6.24 -40.41 -8.28
C ILE A 658 5.40 -41.40 -9.09
N GLY A 659 5.25 -42.61 -8.56
CA GLY A 659 4.23 -43.57 -8.98
C GLY A 659 2.85 -43.10 -8.53
N ALA A 660 1.93 -43.06 -9.47
CA ALA A 660 0.51 -42.83 -9.24
C ALA A 660 -0.12 -44.07 -8.58
N ASP A 661 -0.92 -43.87 -7.55
CA ASP A 661 -2.11 -44.68 -7.32
C ASP A 661 -3.19 -43.81 -6.69
N GLY A 662 -4.34 -43.81 -7.35
CA GLY A 662 -5.56 -43.18 -6.88
C GLY A 662 -6.39 -44.20 -6.12
N ASP A 663 -7.03 -43.77 -5.05
CA ASP A 663 -8.27 -44.37 -4.60
C ASP A 663 -9.08 -43.36 -3.77
N GLU A 664 -10.30 -43.09 -4.22
CA GLU A 664 -11.33 -42.40 -3.45
C GLU A 664 -11.91 -43.34 -2.39
N PRO A 665 -12.18 -42.91 -1.14
CA PRO A 665 -12.96 -43.71 -0.22
C PRO A 665 -14.43 -43.29 -0.22
N GLN A 666 -15.29 -44.25 -0.58
CA GLN A 666 -16.74 -44.24 -0.39
C GLN A 666 -17.15 -44.27 1.09
N HIS A 667 -18.27 -43.62 1.40
CA HIS A 667 -18.98 -43.67 2.67
C HIS A 667 -19.41 -45.09 3.08
N PRO A 668 -19.34 -45.44 4.38
CA PRO A 668 -20.25 -46.44 4.93
C PRO A 668 -21.08 -45.93 6.12
N SER A 669 -22.30 -46.47 6.16
CA SER A 669 -23.39 -46.19 7.08
C SER A 669 -23.25 -46.81 8.48
N PHE A 670 -24.12 -46.32 9.36
CA PHE A 670 -24.20 -46.47 10.82
C PHE A 670 -24.51 -47.87 11.38
N MET A 671 -24.02 -48.10 12.62
CA MET A 671 -24.53 -48.92 13.74
C MET A 671 -24.26 -50.45 13.85
N SER A 672 -23.31 -50.84 14.73
CA SER A 672 -23.57 -51.32 16.11
C SER A 672 -22.42 -52.20 16.69
N GLN A 673 -22.23 -52.13 18.02
CA GLN A 673 -21.51 -53.07 18.92
C GLN A 673 -20.07 -52.74 19.38
N THR A 674 -20.08 -51.89 20.41
CA THR A 674 -19.13 -51.33 21.40
C THR A 674 -18.07 -52.24 22.08
N LYS A 675 -17.58 -53.33 21.48
CA LYS A 675 -16.40 -54.07 22.02
C LYS A 675 -15.27 -54.36 21.04
N LYS A 676 -15.54 -54.35 19.72
CA LYS A 676 -14.51 -54.51 18.67
C LYS A 676 -13.79 -53.22 18.28
N GLU A 677 -14.25 -52.06 18.76
CA GLU A 677 -13.62 -50.75 18.48
C GLU A 677 -12.33 -50.52 19.28
N LYS A 678 -12.23 -51.02 20.53
CA LYS A 678 -11.03 -50.83 21.35
C LYS A 678 -9.80 -51.55 20.78
N ASP A 679 -9.95 -52.78 20.31
CA ASP A 679 -8.83 -53.54 19.73
C ASP A 679 -8.40 -52.99 18.36
N ARG A 680 -9.34 -52.45 17.56
CA ARG A 680 -9.01 -51.74 16.30
C ARG A 680 -8.31 -50.40 16.55
N LEU A 681 -8.72 -49.66 17.58
CA LEU A 681 -8.07 -48.40 17.98
C LEU A 681 -6.65 -48.65 18.50
N LEU A 682 -6.44 -49.69 19.31
CA LEU A 682 -5.12 -50.09 19.81
C LEU A 682 -4.18 -50.52 18.67
N GLN A 683 -4.64 -51.35 17.72
CA GLN A 683 -3.85 -51.72 16.54
C GLN A 683 -3.50 -50.51 15.67
N SER A 684 -4.42 -49.55 15.51
CA SER A 684 -4.14 -48.32 14.77
C SER A 684 -3.13 -47.40 15.48
N ALA A 685 -3.11 -47.42 16.81
CA ALA A 685 -2.18 -46.64 17.62
C ALA A 685 -0.76 -47.23 17.56
N GLU A 686 -0.63 -48.56 17.66
CA GLU A 686 0.67 -49.25 17.51
C GLU A 686 1.29 -49.00 16.13
N LEU A 687 0.50 -49.01 15.06
CA LEU A 687 0.97 -48.69 13.71
C LEU A 687 1.49 -47.25 13.60
N ARG A 688 0.84 -46.28 14.24
CA ARG A 688 1.29 -44.88 14.27
C ARG A 688 2.59 -44.72 15.06
N VAL A 689 2.69 -45.37 16.22
CA VAL A 689 3.92 -45.35 17.04
C VAL A 689 5.08 -45.94 16.25
N ASN A 690 4.90 -47.11 15.63
CA ASN A 690 5.94 -47.75 14.82
C ASN A 690 6.34 -46.86 13.63
N ALA A 691 5.39 -46.20 12.95
CA ALA A 691 5.70 -45.28 11.86
C ALA A 691 6.57 -44.08 12.29
N VAL A 692 6.37 -43.56 13.51
CA VAL A 692 7.21 -42.48 14.06
C VAL A 692 8.58 -43.00 14.45
N LEU A 693 8.67 -44.19 15.06
CA LEU A 693 9.94 -44.83 15.40
C LEU A 693 10.80 -45.11 14.15
N ASP A 694 10.17 -45.59 13.09
CA ASP A 694 10.83 -45.86 11.80
C ASP A 694 11.23 -44.58 11.05
N SER A 695 10.70 -43.42 11.44
CA SER A 695 10.94 -42.16 10.74
C SER A 695 12.37 -41.63 10.91
N HIS A 696 13.01 -41.88 12.05
CA HIS A 696 14.40 -41.48 12.29
C HIS A 696 15.04 -42.32 13.41
N PRO A 697 16.28 -42.82 13.23
CA PRO A 697 16.98 -43.68 14.21
C PRO A 697 17.30 -43.04 15.56
N SER A 698 17.02 -41.74 15.72
CA SER A 698 17.25 -41.01 16.97
C SER A 698 16.02 -41.01 17.87
N ILE A 699 14.85 -41.41 17.35
CA ILE A 699 13.61 -41.53 18.12
C ILE A 699 13.60 -42.91 18.77
N GLN A 700 13.56 -42.94 20.10
CA GLN A 700 13.56 -44.18 20.88
C GLN A 700 12.14 -44.64 21.24
N ASP A 701 11.27 -43.69 21.56
CA ASP A 701 9.91 -43.96 22.03
C ASP A 701 8.97 -42.82 21.62
N TYR A 702 7.70 -43.14 21.38
CA TYR A 702 6.65 -42.18 21.05
C TYR A 702 5.33 -42.59 21.72
N SER A 703 4.71 -41.66 22.45
CA SER A 703 3.39 -41.84 23.03
C SER A 703 2.50 -40.62 22.74
N PHE A 704 1.20 -40.84 22.62
CA PHE A 704 0.24 -39.78 22.33
C PHE A 704 -1.09 -40.02 23.03
N ASP A 705 -1.86 -38.96 23.18
CA ASP A 705 -3.19 -39.01 23.78
C ASP A 705 -4.20 -39.68 22.85
N THR A 706 -4.63 -40.91 23.17
CA THR A 706 -5.64 -41.66 22.41
C THR A 706 -7.08 -41.23 22.71
N GLU A 707 -7.33 -40.52 23.82
CA GLU A 707 -8.69 -40.13 24.24
C GLU A 707 -9.05 -38.73 23.78
N ASN A 708 -8.24 -37.73 24.14
CA ASN A 708 -8.54 -36.32 23.86
C ASN A 708 -7.63 -35.70 22.78
N GLU A 709 -6.57 -36.41 22.38
CA GLU A 709 -5.61 -35.96 21.35
C GLU A 709 -4.92 -34.62 21.69
N LEU A 710 -4.81 -34.29 22.98
CA LEU A 710 -4.31 -33.00 23.46
C LEU A 710 -2.81 -32.99 23.77
N TRP A 711 -2.12 -34.13 23.72
CA TRP A 711 -0.68 -34.18 23.95
C TRP A 711 0.00 -35.28 23.15
N CYS A 712 1.28 -35.06 22.86
CA CYS A 712 2.18 -36.10 22.34
C CYS A 712 3.56 -35.99 23.00
N GLU A 713 4.22 -37.12 23.18
CA GLU A 713 5.49 -37.24 23.87
C GLU A 713 6.46 -38.06 23.02
N VAL A 714 7.66 -37.51 22.79
CA VAL A 714 8.71 -38.15 22.00
C VAL A 714 9.98 -38.26 22.84
N SER A 715 10.62 -39.43 22.80
CA SER A 715 11.91 -39.66 23.44
C SER A 715 13.00 -39.71 22.38
N LEU A 716 13.95 -38.78 22.46
CA LEU A 716 15.07 -38.64 21.51
C LEU A 716 16.39 -39.01 22.18
N THR A 717 17.20 -39.80 21.47
CA THR A 717 18.54 -40.18 21.90
C THR A 717 19.56 -39.44 21.04
N LEU A 718 20.31 -38.52 21.65
CA LEU A 718 21.35 -37.73 20.98
C LEU A 718 22.73 -38.07 21.55
N PRO A 719 23.79 -38.10 20.70
CA PRO A 719 25.15 -38.30 21.18
C PRO A 719 25.60 -37.12 22.05
N LEU A 720 26.50 -37.38 23.00
CA LEU A 720 26.99 -36.35 23.90
C LEU A 720 27.80 -35.29 23.14
N MET A 721 27.26 -34.08 23.05
CA MET A 721 27.91 -32.95 22.41
C MET A 721 28.91 -32.30 23.37
N LYS A 722 30.03 -31.77 22.86
CA LYS A 722 31.06 -31.09 23.69
C LYS A 722 30.61 -29.72 24.21
N VAL A 723 29.55 -29.16 23.65
CA VAL A 723 29.01 -27.83 23.97
C VAL A 723 27.55 -27.97 24.36
N TYR A 724 27.12 -27.20 25.36
CA TYR A 724 25.72 -27.16 25.80
C TYR A 724 24.82 -26.67 24.66
N PHE A 725 23.78 -27.44 24.36
CA PHE A 725 22.85 -27.19 23.26
C PHE A 725 21.48 -26.83 23.82
N ASP A 726 21.08 -25.56 23.68
CA ASP A 726 19.75 -25.10 24.09
C ASP A 726 18.67 -25.58 23.10
N LEU A 727 18.14 -26.77 23.39
CA LEU A 727 17.06 -27.40 22.65
C LEU A 727 15.75 -26.60 22.75
N SER A 728 15.53 -25.91 23.87
CA SER A 728 14.31 -25.14 24.15
C SER A 728 14.19 -23.94 23.22
N SER A 729 15.25 -23.14 23.07
CA SER A 729 15.28 -22.00 22.15
C SER A 729 15.10 -22.44 20.69
N LEU A 730 15.70 -23.56 20.30
CA LEU A 730 15.49 -24.14 18.97
C LEU A 730 14.03 -24.57 18.77
N LEU A 731 13.42 -25.24 19.73
CA LEU A 731 12.01 -25.65 19.67
C LEU A 731 11.07 -24.45 19.57
N VAL A 732 11.30 -23.37 20.33
CA VAL A 732 10.48 -22.15 20.25
C VAL A 732 10.59 -21.49 18.88
N SER A 733 11.81 -21.39 18.35
CA SER A 733 12.07 -20.86 17.00
C SER A 733 11.39 -21.71 15.91
N LEU A 734 11.46 -23.04 16.04
CA LEU A 734 10.82 -23.97 15.12
C LEU A 734 9.30 -23.94 15.25
N ALA A 735 8.73 -23.86 16.45
CA ALA A 735 7.28 -23.78 16.64
C ALA A 735 6.69 -22.51 16.01
N ARG A 736 7.42 -21.39 16.03
CA ARG A 736 6.99 -20.13 15.38
C ARG A 736 7.06 -20.19 13.86
N SER A 737 8.05 -20.88 13.30
CA SER A 737 8.29 -20.98 11.85
C SER A 737 7.55 -22.14 11.18
N THR A 738 7.26 -23.22 11.91
CA THR A 738 6.58 -24.40 11.37
C THR A 738 5.09 -24.15 11.21
N VAL A 739 4.62 -24.41 10.00
CA VAL A 739 3.24 -24.17 9.59
C VAL A 739 2.52 -25.50 9.50
N ILE A 740 1.42 -25.63 10.24
CA ILE A 740 0.56 -26.82 10.22
C ILE A 740 -0.30 -26.79 8.96
N HIS A 741 -0.95 -25.65 8.74
CA HIS A 741 -1.84 -25.42 7.61
C HIS A 741 -1.55 -24.06 7.00
N GLU A 742 -1.29 -24.05 5.69
CA GLU A 742 -1.23 -22.83 4.90
C GLU A 742 -1.86 -23.03 3.54
N VAL A 743 -2.47 -21.95 3.07
CA VAL A 743 -2.66 -21.73 1.64
C VAL A 743 -1.45 -20.96 1.16
N LYS A 744 -0.69 -21.53 0.21
CA LYS A 744 0.51 -20.90 -0.35
C LYS A 744 0.21 -19.45 -0.75
N GLY A 745 1.05 -18.52 -0.32
CA GLY A 745 0.94 -17.10 -0.65
C GLY A 745 -0.09 -16.30 0.16
N ILE A 746 -0.86 -16.91 1.08
CA ILE A 746 -1.77 -16.19 1.99
C ILE A 746 -1.36 -16.45 3.44
N THR A 747 -1.12 -15.38 4.21
CA THR A 747 -0.79 -15.46 5.63
C THR A 747 -2.03 -15.37 6.50
N ARG A 748 -2.88 -14.36 6.27
CA ARG A 748 -4.04 -14.08 7.11
C ARG A 748 -5.24 -13.67 6.27
N CYS A 749 -6.44 -13.94 6.78
CA CYS A 749 -7.68 -13.52 6.16
C CYS A 749 -8.61 -12.82 7.17
N LEU A 750 -9.07 -11.63 6.80
CA LEU A 750 -9.95 -10.75 7.57
C LEU A 750 -11.27 -10.56 6.81
N LEU A 751 -12.35 -10.33 7.56
CA LEU A 751 -13.67 -10.07 7.00
C LEU A 751 -14.14 -8.73 7.55
N ASN A 752 -14.27 -7.74 6.68
CA ASN A 752 -14.65 -6.39 7.04
C ASN A 752 -16.02 -6.06 6.44
N GLU A 753 -16.77 -5.21 7.12
CA GLU A 753 -18.01 -4.63 6.61
C GLU A 753 -17.68 -3.32 5.90
N SER A 754 -18.13 -3.16 4.66
CA SER A 754 -17.93 -1.96 3.85
C SER A 754 -19.26 -1.46 3.31
N THR A 755 -19.41 -0.14 3.21
CA THR A 755 -20.62 0.46 2.66
C THR A 755 -20.42 0.73 1.17
N ASN A 756 -21.28 0.17 0.33
CA ASN A 756 -21.25 0.42 -1.10
C ASN A 756 -21.69 1.84 -1.47
N LYS A 757 -21.43 2.26 -2.71
CA LYS A 757 -21.89 3.55 -3.28
C LYS A 757 -23.41 3.75 -3.24
N GLN A 758 -24.18 2.68 -3.04
CA GLN A 758 -25.64 2.69 -2.90
C GLN A 758 -26.13 2.72 -1.44
N GLY A 759 -25.21 2.76 -0.46
CA GLY A 759 -25.53 2.78 0.97
C GLY A 759 -25.76 1.40 1.60
N GLU A 760 -25.65 0.32 0.84
CA GLU A 760 -25.81 -1.05 1.35
C GLU A 760 -24.52 -1.57 2.01
N THR A 761 -24.66 -2.31 3.11
CA THR A 761 -23.53 -2.96 3.79
C THR A 761 -23.17 -4.26 3.09
N GLU A 762 -21.96 -4.31 2.52
CA GLU A 762 -21.37 -5.50 1.91
C GLU A 762 -20.19 -6.02 2.72
N LEU A 763 -20.11 -7.35 2.87
CA LEU A 763 -18.95 -8.01 3.46
C LEU A 763 -17.84 -8.13 2.41
N VAL A 764 -16.63 -7.70 2.77
CA VAL A 764 -15.43 -7.78 1.94
C VAL A 764 -14.42 -8.68 2.64
N LEU A 765 -13.92 -9.66 1.90
CA LEU A 765 -12.84 -10.54 2.33
C LEU A 765 -11.51 -9.87 2.02
N HIS A 766 -10.73 -9.57 3.05
CA HIS A 766 -9.36 -9.08 2.92
C HIS A 766 -8.37 -10.21 3.20
N THR A 767 -7.36 -10.37 2.36
CA THR A 767 -6.27 -11.31 2.59
C THR A 767 -4.95 -10.57 2.68
N GLU A 768 -4.13 -10.95 3.65
CA GLU A 768 -2.70 -10.63 3.70
C GLU A 768 -1.97 -11.70 2.89
N GLY A 769 -1.24 -11.26 1.87
CA GLY A 769 -0.66 -12.13 0.85
C GLY A 769 -1.53 -12.25 -0.42
N ILE A 770 -0.91 -12.76 -1.48
CA ILE A 770 -1.47 -12.85 -2.82
C ILE A 770 -1.50 -14.30 -3.29
N ASN A 771 -2.70 -14.77 -3.59
CA ASN A 771 -2.93 -16.00 -4.33
C ASN A 771 -4.28 -15.94 -5.04
N LEU A 772 -4.27 -15.32 -6.23
CA LEU A 772 -5.45 -15.18 -7.07
C LEU A 772 -6.01 -16.53 -7.54
N VAL A 773 -5.13 -17.51 -7.80
CA VAL A 773 -5.51 -18.82 -8.33
C VAL A 773 -6.37 -19.60 -7.34
N GLU A 774 -6.04 -19.55 -6.05
CA GLU A 774 -6.84 -20.19 -5.02
C GLU A 774 -8.18 -19.47 -4.84
N LEU A 775 -8.22 -18.14 -4.89
CA LEU A 775 -9.47 -17.38 -4.78
C LEU A 775 -10.44 -17.67 -5.93
N PHE A 776 -9.93 -17.94 -7.14
CA PHE A 776 -10.75 -18.29 -8.30
C PHE A 776 -11.56 -19.58 -8.11
N ARG A 777 -11.14 -20.48 -7.23
CA ARG A 777 -11.88 -21.71 -6.89
C ARG A 777 -13.18 -21.42 -6.13
N TYR A 778 -13.33 -20.23 -5.56
CA TYR A 778 -14.48 -19.83 -4.74
C TYR A 778 -15.41 -18.84 -5.46
N SER A 779 -15.54 -18.95 -6.78
CA SER A 779 -16.41 -18.10 -7.62
C SER A 779 -17.89 -18.12 -7.23
N ASP A 780 -18.34 -19.15 -6.51
CA ASP A 780 -19.73 -19.27 -6.06
C ASP A 780 -20.04 -18.42 -4.82
N ILE A 781 -18.98 -17.95 -4.13
CA ILE A 781 -19.07 -17.24 -2.85
C ILE A 781 -18.60 -15.80 -3.01
N LEU A 782 -17.53 -15.60 -3.79
CA LEU A 782 -16.85 -14.32 -3.98
C LEU A 782 -17.16 -13.73 -5.34
N ASP A 783 -17.39 -12.41 -5.38
CA ASP A 783 -17.54 -11.68 -6.65
C ASP A 783 -16.16 -11.37 -7.25
N LEU A 784 -15.67 -12.31 -8.05
CA LEU A 784 -14.37 -12.23 -8.71
C LEU A 784 -14.27 -11.08 -9.72
N ASN A 785 -15.40 -10.53 -10.21
CA ASN A 785 -15.37 -9.41 -11.15
C ASN A 785 -14.97 -8.09 -10.46
N ARG A 786 -15.12 -8.03 -9.13
CA ARG A 786 -14.75 -6.89 -8.29
C ARG A 786 -13.52 -7.19 -7.41
N LEU A 787 -12.76 -8.24 -7.73
CA LEU A 787 -11.52 -8.57 -7.04
C LEU A 787 -10.49 -7.45 -7.25
N TYR A 788 -9.84 -7.05 -6.17
CA TYR A 788 -8.78 -6.06 -6.15
C TYR A 788 -7.53 -6.61 -5.46
N SER A 789 -6.35 -6.22 -5.95
CA SER A 789 -5.07 -6.44 -5.28
C SER A 789 -4.17 -5.23 -5.48
N ASN A 790 -3.34 -4.96 -4.48
CA ASN A 790 -2.35 -3.89 -4.51
C ASN A 790 -1.03 -4.28 -5.21
N ASP A 791 -0.85 -5.55 -5.60
CA ASP A 791 0.28 -6.00 -6.40
C ASP A 791 -0.04 -5.84 -7.89
N ILE A 792 0.67 -4.89 -8.49
CA ILE A 792 0.54 -4.49 -9.88
C ILE A 792 1.04 -5.59 -10.81
N HIS A 793 2.10 -6.32 -10.45
CA HIS A 793 2.63 -7.43 -11.26
C HIS A 793 1.68 -8.62 -11.27
N ALA A 794 1.10 -8.98 -10.11
CA ALA A 794 0.09 -10.03 -10.05
C ALA A 794 -1.15 -9.70 -10.88
N MET A 795 -1.59 -8.43 -10.85
CA MET A 795 -2.72 -7.97 -11.65
C MET A 795 -2.38 -7.95 -13.16
N ALA A 796 -1.18 -7.49 -13.54
CA ALA A 796 -0.71 -7.51 -14.92
C ALA A 796 -0.66 -8.94 -15.49
N LYS A 797 -0.13 -9.89 -14.71
CA LYS A 797 0.04 -11.30 -15.12
C LYS A 797 -1.30 -12.04 -15.30
N ASN A 798 -2.30 -11.75 -14.48
CA ASN A 798 -3.57 -12.47 -14.47
C ASN A 798 -4.65 -11.78 -15.32
N TYR A 799 -4.85 -10.47 -15.13
CA TYR A 799 -5.90 -9.66 -15.76
C TYR A 799 -5.41 -8.84 -16.97
N GLY A 800 -4.10 -8.64 -17.12
CA GLY A 800 -3.49 -7.90 -18.22
C GLY A 800 -3.07 -6.48 -17.84
N ILE A 801 -2.29 -5.85 -18.73
CA ILE A 801 -1.64 -4.56 -18.46
C ILE A 801 -2.63 -3.40 -18.21
N GLU A 802 -3.77 -3.39 -18.91
CA GLU A 802 -4.85 -2.40 -18.69
C GLU A 802 -5.41 -2.44 -17.27
N SER A 803 -5.48 -3.64 -16.66
CA SER A 803 -5.89 -3.76 -15.27
C SER A 803 -4.82 -3.24 -14.32
N ALA A 804 -3.55 -3.48 -14.64
CA ALA A 804 -2.42 -2.99 -13.85
C ALA A 804 -2.37 -1.45 -13.86
N LEU A 805 -2.63 -0.82 -15.00
CA LEU A 805 -2.70 0.64 -15.14
C LEU A 805 -3.72 1.26 -14.19
N ARG A 806 -4.93 0.71 -14.14
CA ARG A 806 -5.98 1.20 -13.23
C ARG A 806 -5.63 0.98 -11.76
N VAL A 807 -4.88 -0.08 -11.44
CA VAL A 807 -4.37 -0.33 -10.09
C VAL A 807 -3.29 0.69 -9.73
N ILE A 808 -2.36 1.02 -10.63
CA ILE A 808 -1.34 2.07 -10.41
C ILE A 808 -2.02 3.41 -10.09
N VAL A 809 -2.98 3.84 -10.92
CA VAL A 809 -3.70 5.11 -10.71
C VAL A 809 -4.44 5.12 -9.37
N LYS A 810 -5.10 4.01 -9.02
CA LYS A 810 -5.84 3.89 -7.77
C LYS A 810 -4.90 3.91 -6.56
N GLU A 811 -3.83 3.13 -6.57
CA GLU A 811 -2.85 3.06 -5.46
C GLU A 811 -2.17 4.41 -5.22
N ILE A 812 -1.74 5.11 -6.28
CA ILE A 812 -1.15 6.45 -6.13
C ILE A 812 -2.18 7.44 -5.58
N LYS A 813 -3.42 7.39 -6.08
CA LYS A 813 -4.51 8.23 -5.57
C LYS A 813 -4.80 7.94 -4.09
N ASP A 814 -4.86 6.68 -3.70
CA ASP A 814 -5.12 6.26 -2.32
C ASP A 814 -4.00 6.72 -1.38
N VAL A 815 -2.75 6.73 -1.84
CA VAL A 815 -1.63 7.31 -1.06
C VAL A 815 -1.84 8.80 -0.81
N PHE A 816 -2.19 9.60 -1.82
CA PHE A 816 -2.42 11.05 -1.63
C PHE A 816 -3.70 11.36 -0.85
N ALA A 817 -4.75 10.53 -1.02
CA ALA A 817 -6.05 10.71 -0.36
C ALA A 817 -5.95 10.65 1.16
N VAL A 818 -5.03 9.83 1.72
CA VAL A 818 -4.75 9.79 3.17
C VAL A 818 -4.32 11.14 3.72
N TYR A 819 -3.70 12.00 2.90
CA TYR A 819 -3.22 13.32 3.31
C TYR A 819 -4.17 14.46 2.93
N GLY A 820 -5.37 14.14 2.40
CA GLY A 820 -6.30 15.15 1.88
C GLY A 820 -5.79 15.87 0.62
N ILE A 821 -4.72 15.35 -0.01
CA ILE A 821 -4.16 15.90 -1.24
C ILE A 821 -4.94 15.33 -2.42
N VAL A 822 -5.49 16.21 -3.25
CA VAL A 822 -6.22 15.81 -4.46
C VAL A 822 -5.35 16.09 -5.68
N VAL A 823 -4.81 15.03 -6.26
CA VAL A 823 -4.09 15.08 -7.54
C VAL A 823 -5.08 14.77 -8.67
N ASP A 824 -5.03 15.54 -9.76
CA ASP A 824 -5.93 15.33 -10.90
C ASP A 824 -5.66 13.96 -11.57
N PRO A 825 -6.71 13.18 -11.91
CA PRO A 825 -6.55 11.85 -12.49
C PRO A 825 -5.79 11.84 -13.82
N ARG A 826 -5.78 12.95 -14.59
CA ARG A 826 -5.11 13.01 -15.89
C ARG A 826 -3.60 12.88 -15.76
N HIS A 827 -3.02 13.51 -14.74
CA HIS A 827 -1.60 13.36 -14.40
C HIS A 827 -1.28 11.92 -14.01
N LEU A 828 -2.09 11.32 -13.13
CA LEU A 828 -1.90 9.95 -12.67
C LEU A 828 -2.02 8.94 -13.82
N SER A 829 -2.98 9.14 -14.72
CA SER A 829 -3.14 8.31 -15.91
C SER A 829 -1.93 8.41 -16.81
N LEU A 830 -1.44 9.63 -17.09
CA LEU A 830 -0.27 9.83 -17.96
C LEU A 830 0.97 9.10 -17.44
N VAL A 831 1.23 9.16 -16.13
CA VAL A 831 2.34 8.42 -15.52
C VAL A 831 2.13 6.91 -15.63
N ALA A 832 0.92 6.42 -15.34
CA ALA A 832 0.61 5.00 -15.42
C ALA A 832 0.69 4.46 -16.86
N ASP A 833 0.27 5.25 -17.86
CA ASP A 833 0.41 4.96 -19.29
C ASP A 833 1.89 4.91 -19.69
N TYR A 834 2.70 5.88 -19.26
CA TYR A 834 4.15 5.87 -19.53
C TYR A 834 4.87 4.69 -18.86
N MET A 835 4.42 4.24 -17.70
CA MET A 835 5.01 3.06 -17.06
C MET A 835 4.60 1.74 -17.74
N CYS A 836 3.54 1.73 -18.56
CA CYS A 836 2.94 0.53 -19.11
C CYS A 836 2.91 0.46 -20.65
N PHE A 837 3.33 1.51 -21.37
CA PHE A 837 3.13 1.59 -22.84
C PHE A 837 3.90 0.50 -23.62
N GLU A 838 5.02 0.01 -23.08
CA GLU A 838 5.79 -1.10 -23.68
C GLU A 838 5.11 -2.49 -23.46
N GLY A 839 4.01 -2.55 -22.71
CA GLY A 839 3.25 -3.76 -22.42
C GLY A 839 3.68 -4.51 -21.15
N PHE A 840 4.64 -3.97 -20.41
CA PHE A 840 5.05 -4.42 -19.08
C PHE A 840 5.17 -3.24 -18.13
N TYR A 841 5.23 -3.52 -16.83
CA TYR A 841 5.31 -2.49 -15.78
C TYR A 841 6.76 -2.06 -15.56
N LYS A 842 7.11 -0.87 -16.06
CA LYS A 842 8.45 -0.31 -16.08
C LYS A 842 8.68 0.65 -14.89
N PRO A 843 9.77 0.49 -14.11
CA PRO A 843 10.14 1.43 -13.06
C PRO A 843 10.72 2.75 -13.61
N LEU A 844 10.60 3.83 -12.83
CA LEU A 844 11.21 5.14 -13.10
C LEU A 844 12.56 5.27 -12.38
N ASN A 845 13.51 4.40 -12.72
CA ASN A 845 14.87 4.37 -12.17
C ASN A 845 15.93 4.24 -13.28
N ARG A 846 17.19 4.07 -12.88
CA ARG A 846 18.32 3.87 -13.80
C ARG A 846 18.18 2.68 -14.76
N PHE A 847 17.38 1.68 -14.43
CA PHE A 847 17.12 0.51 -15.29
C PHE A 847 15.99 0.80 -16.27
N GLY A 848 14.96 1.51 -15.84
CA GLY A 848 13.89 2.00 -16.70
C GLY A 848 14.41 2.90 -17.81
N ILE A 849 15.27 3.87 -17.49
CA ILE A 849 15.74 4.84 -18.48
C ILE A 849 16.61 4.22 -19.60
N GLN A 850 17.11 2.99 -19.41
CA GLN A 850 17.93 2.29 -20.42
C GLN A 850 17.16 1.98 -21.70
N SER A 851 15.83 1.82 -21.63
CA SER A 851 15.03 1.59 -22.84
C SER A 851 14.73 2.89 -23.61
N ASN A 852 15.04 4.06 -23.07
CA ASN A 852 14.85 5.32 -23.79
C ASN A 852 15.81 5.42 -24.98
N SER A 853 15.36 6.07 -26.04
CA SER A 853 16.06 6.14 -27.32
C SER A 853 17.22 7.13 -27.37
N SER A 854 17.31 8.09 -26.45
CA SER A 854 18.33 9.15 -26.44
C SER A 854 19.49 8.81 -25.49
N PRO A 855 20.69 8.47 -26.00
CA PRO A 855 21.86 8.25 -25.16
C PRO A 855 22.23 9.46 -24.29
N LEU A 856 22.05 10.69 -24.78
CA LEU A 856 22.35 11.89 -24.00
C LEU A 856 21.38 12.08 -22.82
N GLN A 857 20.11 11.72 -22.99
CA GLN A 857 19.15 11.71 -21.89
C GLN A 857 19.56 10.70 -20.81
N GLN A 858 20.03 9.51 -21.21
CA GLN A 858 20.55 8.50 -20.28
C GLN A 858 21.81 9.00 -19.54
N MET A 859 22.76 9.62 -20.26
CA MET A 859 23.99 10.15 -19.67
C MET A 859 23.74 11.28 -18.67
N THR A 860 22.73 12.13 -18.90
CA THR A 860 22.37 13.25 -18.02
C THR A 860 21.48 12.83 -16.84
N PHE A 861 21.09 11.55 -16.75
CA PHE A 861 20.35 11.02 -15.61
C PHE A 861 21.29 10.70 -14.46
N GLU A 862 22.03 9.59 -14.59
CA GLU A 862 22.98 9.03 -13.62
C GLU A 862 24.01 8.14 -14.34
N THR A 863 25.16 7.88 -13.71
CA THR A 863 26.20 6.95 -14.22
C THR A 863 26.65 7.25 -15.67
N SER A 864 26.93 8.52 -15.98
CA SER A 864 27.20 9.01 -17.34
C SER A 864 28.26 8.19 -18.11
N TYR A 865 29.35 7.80 -17.45
CA TYR A 865 30.42 7.01 -18.08
C TYR A 865 29.93 5.63 -18.55
N LYS A 866 29.04 4.97 -17.81
CA LYS A 866 28.51 3.65 -18.17
C LYS A 866 27.70 3.75 -19.47
N PHE A 867 26.75 4.68 -19.52
CA PHE A 867 25.92 4.91 -20.71
C PHE A 867 26.74 5.39 -21.90
N LEU A 868 27.76 6.24 -21.68
CA LEU A 868 28.68 6.67 -22.74
C LEU A 868 29.46 5.48 -23.32
N LYS A 869 29.98 4.61 -22.46
CA LYS A 869 30.70 3.41 -22.88
C LYS A 869 29.79 2.48 -23.68
N GLU A 870 28.58 2.20 -23.18
CA GLU A 870 27.59 1.36 -23.87
C GLU A 870 27.19 1.95 -25.24
N ALA A 871 26.85 3.23 -25.29
CA ALA A 871 26.51 3.93 -26.53
C ALA A 871 27.65 3.89 -27.55
N THR A 872 28.90 4.09 -27.10
CA THR A 872 30.08 4.05 -27.97
C THR A 872 30.35 2.63 -28.48
N MET A 873 30.22 1.61 -27.63
CA MET A 873 30.40 0.20 -28.01
C MET A 873 29.33 -0.26 -29.00
N MET A 874 28.10 0.21 -28.85
CA MET A 874 26.97 -0.12 -29.74
C MET A 874 26.94 0.74 -31.01
N GLY A 875 27.74 1.82 -31.09
CA GLY A 875 27.68 2.78 -32.18
C GLY A 875 26.33 3.53 -32.24
N ALA A 876 25.72 3.80 -31.08
CA ALA A 876 24.41 4.45 -30.99
C ALA A 876 24.46 5.91 -31.46
N HIS A 877 23.39 6.37 -32.12
CA HIS A 877 23.23 7.74 -32.59
C HIS A 877 22.11 8.43 -31.82
N ASP A 878 22.31 9.69 -31.41
CA ASP A 878 21.28 10.52 -30.77
C ASP A 878 20.64 11.45 -31.81
N GLU A 879 19.31 11.45 -31.92
CA GLU A 879 18.58 12.29 -32.88
C GLU A 879 18.41 13.76 -32.44
N LEU A 880 18.88 14.11 -31.24
CA LEU A 880 18.77 15.46 -30.67
C LEU A 880 17.32 15.96 -30.69
N ARG A 881 16.42 15.11 -30.17
CA ARG A 881 14.99 15.40 -30.00
C ARG A 881 14.58 15.52 -28.54
N SER A 882 15.18 14.73 -27.65
CA SER A 882 14.90 14.84 -26.21
C SER A 882 15.30 16.22 -25.69
N PRO A 883 14.57 16.77 -24.70
CA PRO A 883 14.93 18.05 -24.10
C PRO A 883 16.36 18.05 -23.56
N SER A 884 16.76 17.01 -22.82
CA SER A 884 18.13 16.87 -22.32
C SER A 884 19.19 16.90 -23.44
N ALA A 885 18.99 16.16 -24.54
CA ALA A 885 19.93 16.19 -25.67
C ALA A 885 20.00 17.55 -26.35
N CYS A 886 18.86 18.24 -26.50
CA CYS A 886 18.82 19.57 -27.08
C CYS A 886 19.59 20.58 -26.22
N LEU A 887 19.42 20.52 -24.90
CA LEU A 887 20.11 21.39 -23.95
C LEU A 887 21.63 21.15 -23.96
N VAL A 888 22.08 19.89 -24.01
CA VAL A 888 23.51 19.55 -24.06
C VAL A 888 24.20 20.17 -25.29
N VAL A 889 23.53 20.22 -26.44
CA VAL A 889 24.09 20.75 -27.70
C VAL A 889 23.75 22.24 -27.92
N GLY A 890 22.94 22.86 -27.04
CA GLY A 890 22.49 24.24 -27.20
C GLY A 890 21.45 24.45 -28.32
N LYS A 891 20.71 23.40 -28.68
CA LYS A 891 19.62 23.44 -29.66
C LYS A 891 18.29 23.81 -28.98
N VAL A 892 17.41 24.49 -29.71
CA VAL A 892 16.04 24.79 -29.24
C VAL A 892 15.28 23.48 -28.99
N VAL A 893 14.68 23.36 -27.80
CA VAL A 893 13.89 22.19 -27.39
C VAL A 893 12.61 22.12 -28.23
N LYS A 894 12.28 20.93 -28.72
CA LYS A 894 11.07 20.66 -29.52
C LYS A 894 9.81 20.50 -28.64
N GLY A 895 9.50 21.52 -27.86
CA GLY A 895 8.32 21.59 -27.00
C GLY A 895 7.85 23.04 -26.83
N GLY A 896 6.59 23.24 -26.47
CA GLY A 896 5.99 24.57 -26.32
C GLY A 896 6.14 25.42 -27.59
N THR A 897 6.78 26.58 -27.44
CA THR A 897 7.05 27.52 -28.54
C THR A 897 8.07 27.00 -29.57
N GLY A 898 8.86 25.99 -29.23
CA GLY A 898 9.83 25.35 -30.14
C GLY A 898 9.27 24.21 -30.99
N LEU A 899 7.96 23.93 -30.90
CA LEU A 899 7.32 22.83 -31.65
C LEU A 899 7.12 23.17 -33.15
N PHE A 900 7.09 24.44 -33.52
CA PHE A 900 6.86 24.89 -34.90
C PHE A 900 7.88 25.94 -35.34
N ASP A 901 8.09 26.03 -36.65
CA ASP A 901 8.93 27.05 -37.25
C ASP A 901 8.08 28.23 -37.74
N LEU A 902 8.58 29.45 -37.51
CA LEU A 902 8.01 30.66 -38.09
C LEU A 902 8.65 30.92 -39.45
N LYS A 903 7.81 31.07 -40.48
CA LYS A 903 8.24 31.49 -41.81
C LYS A 903 7.53 32.80 -42.16
N GLN A 904 8.31 33.82 -42.52
CA GLN A 904 7.76 35.04 -43.09
C GLN A 904 7.36 34.74 -44.55
N PRO A 905 6.09 34.87 -44.94
CA PRO A 905 5.72 34.78 -46.35
C PRO A 905 6.39 35.94 -47.09
N LEU A 906 7.28 35.59 -48.03
CA LEU A 906 8.00 36.54 -48.88
C LEU A 906 7.14 37.02 -50.04
#